data_AF-A0A915JKK3-F1
#
_entry.id   AF-A0A915JKK3-F1
#
_cell.length_a   1.000
_cell.length_b   1.000
_cell.length_c   1.000
_cell.angle_alpha   90.00
_cell.angle_beta   90.00
_cell.angle_gamma   90.00
#
_symmetry.space_group_name_H-M   'P 1'
#
loop_
_entity.id
_entity.type
_entity.pdbx_description
1 polymer ?
#
loop_
_entity_poly.entity_id
_entity_poly.type
_entity_poly.pdbx_seq_one_letter_code
_entity_poly.pdbx_strand_id
1 'polypeptide(L)'
;MTHRRHRPTLTSYDYNAPLSENGAPDPKFFALQRLIKQYQPKNSIYNMPKKRANKALGQVSFNNILTLTDLLDKVVLPMGQISRPIFVEYLCKVITGPCKEPFYGFVAYRHNLTEVARDTSITLTGVVGDRIQVIVDGQLRNTTYAEWIEKPITIKVPVRAENRDLIILVENMGRVNYHLFNNQWKGFNGTVIVDATGREMSPSWQVYDLSFKKPIVERVTNSAFWRPIDKSSTVNQPAFYYASLTGSQELLTDQFLNFENWNKGVAFVNGFNLGRYWKVGPQKALYVPAPILSGSLRNETKINPDKALEQLKAFQPDKPLMIGEFWDGWFDRWGDERKILNESAFTEILGAIFRQNASVNLYMFHGGTNFGFMNGANADNTSNDGVYHLHRAASTSYDYNAPVIENGEADPKFFALQSLIQQYHPENSISVIPERPANRVLGVVQFSEFLTLSDLLDKILVPMGRISKPTYVEYLCSELPSPCRAPFYGFIAYRHSLVEIGHDTSIILSGVVGDRIQVIVDGRLLNTTYAQWIQTPVEIAVPVLENSRDLIILVENMGFEGNVTIESTGKKLSPDWLVYDLSFRKPIVENLTSSNDANFWRPISQSCDIAEPAIYFGKFFADQPITDQFLNFRDWEKGVVFINSFNLGRYWNVGPQKSLYVPAPLLYDGQNEIIMFELHKPSMSASIEFQQNAEWTEPINITEHS
;
A
#
# COMPACT_ATOMS: atom_id res chain seq x y z
N MET A 1 -9.60 25.75 7.19
CA MET A 1 -9.16 24.68 6.27
C MET A 1 -9.70 24.99 4.88
N THR A 2 -8.84 25.12 3.87
CA THR A 2 -9.29 25.25 2.47
C THR A 2 -9.77 23.88 1.99
N HIS A 3 -11.07 23.72 1.74
CA HIS A 3 -11.60 22.48 1.17
C HIS A 3 -10.88 22.15 -0.14
N ARG A 4 -10.63 20.86 -0.42
CA ARG A 4 -10.02 20.40 -1.66
C ARG A 4 -11.11 19.96 -2.64
N ARG A 5 -11.03 20.44 -3.88
CA ARG A 5 -11.99 20.10 -4.93
C ARG A 5 -11.69 18.71 -5.49
N HIS A 6 -12.70 17.87 -5.66
CA HIS A 6 -12.53 16.55 -6.27
C HIS A 6 -12.27 16.67 -7.78
N ARG A 7 -11.15 16.10 -8.27
CA ARG A 7 -10.75 16.14 -9.70
C ARG A 7 -10.20 14.77 -10.13
N PRO A 8 -11.00 13.95 -10.82
CA PRO A 8 -10.60 12.62 -11.25
C PRO A 8 -9.65 12.68 -12.45
N THR A 9 -8.69 11.75 -12.49
CA THR A 9 -7.76 11.53 -13.60
C THR A 9 -8.46 10.80 -14.77
N LEU A 10 -8.00 11.03 -15.99
CA LEU A 10 -8.54 10.40 -17.20
C LEU A 10 -8.03 8.95 -17.35
N THR A 11 -8.68 8.16 -18.20
CA THR A 11 -8.23 6.80 -18.51
C THR A 11 -6.94 6.81 -19.33
N SER A 12 -6.79 7.79 -20.24
CA SER A 12 -5.54 7.96 -20.99
C SER A 12 -4.49 8.70 -20.18
N TYR A 13 -3.26 8.18 -20.22
CA TYR A 13 -2.04 8.82 -19.69
C TYR A 13 -1.27 9.61 -20.76
N ASP A 14 -1.88 9.88 -21.92
CA ASP A 14 -1.28 10.66 -22.99
C ASP A 14 -1.19 12.16 -22.64
N TYR A 15 -0.29 12.48 -21.72
CA TYR A 15 -0.01 13.84 -21.24
C TYR A 15 1.09 14.52 -22.04
N ASN A 16 1.09 14.35 -23.37
CA ASN A 16 2.22 14.74 -24.23
C ASN A 16 3.47 13.91 -23.92
N ALA A 17 3.31 12.60 -23.82
CA ALA A 17 4.44 11.67 -23.72
C ALA A 17 5.22 11.66 -25.06
N PRO A 18 6.47 11.19 -25.10
CA PRO A 18 7.19 11.04 -26.37
C PRO A 18 6.46 10.13 -27.37
N LEU A 19 5.75 9.13 -26.87
CA LEU A 19 4.89 8.24 -27.66
C LEU A 19 3.45 8.46 -27.22
N SER A 20 2.53 8.53 -28.17
CA SER A 20 1.08 8.58 -27.92
C SER A 20 0.57 7.27 -27.30
N GLU A 21 -0.69 7.23 -26.86
CA GLU A 21 -1.31 6.04 -26.24
C GLU A 21 -1.28 4.77 -27.11
N ASN A 22 -1.35 4.92 -28.45
CA ASN A 22 -1.21 3.80 -29.38
C ASN A 22 0.25 3.50 -29.78
N GLY A 23 1.22 4.22 -29.20
CA GLY A 23 2.66 4.07 -29.42
C GLY A 23 3.20 4.80 -30.66
N ALA A 24 2.48 5.77 -31.21
CA ALA A 24 2.98 6.57 -32.33
C ALA A 24 3.97 7.63 -31.84
N PRO A 25 5.09 7.89 -32.54
CA PRO A 25 6.01 8.95 -32.19
C PRO A 25 5.40 10.35 -32.30
N ASP A 26 5.50 11.12 -31.23
CA ASP A 26 5.12 12.54 -31.20
C ASP A 26 6.33 13.46 -31.43
N PRO A 27 6.13 14.78 -31.67
CA PRO A 27 7.22 15.74 -31.82
C PRO A 27 8.27 15.68 -30.69
N LYS A 28 7.83 15.36 -29.46
CA LYS A 28 8.72 15.19 -28.30
C LYS A 28 9.66 13.99 -28.45
N PHE A 29 9.22 12.86 -29.01
CA PHE A 29 10.10 11.72 -29.32
C PHE A 29 11.19 12.12 -30.32
N PHE A 30 10.83 12.84 -31.39
CA PHE A 30 11.82 13.28 -32.36
C PHE A 30 12.82 14.29 -31.78
N ALA A 31 12.38 15.15 -30.86
CA ALA A 31 13.28 16.03 -30.12
C ALA A 31 14.26 15.25 -29.24
N LEU A 32 13.77 14.28 -28.46
CA LEU A 32 14.60 13.40 -27.64
C LEU A 32 15.58 12.57 -28.47
N GLN A 33 15.11 12.00 -29.59
CA GLN A 33 15.96 11.23 -30.48
C GLN A 33 17.11 12.09 -31.03
N ARG A 34 16.84 13.34 -31.43
CA ARG A 34 17.90 14.27 -31.88
C ARG A 34 18.90 14.57 -30.78
N LEU A 35 18.44 14.78 -29.55
CA LEU A 35 19.31 15.01 -28.39
C LEU A 35 20.19 13.80 -28.13
N ILE A 36 19.61 12.61 -28.00
CA ILE A 36 20.32 11.35 -27.71
C ILE A 36 21.39 11.07 -28.78
N LYS A 37 21.10 11.32 -30.06
CA LYS A 37 22.06 11.17 -31.17
C LYS A 37 23.31 12.03 -31.03
N GLN A 38 23.26 13.15 -30.29
CA GLN A 38 24.43 14.00 -30.07
C GLN A 38 25.44 13.40 -29.08
N TYR A 39 24.98 12.50 -28.20
CA TYR A 39 25.77 11.93 -27.10
C TYR A 39 26.08 10.44 -27.26
N GLN A 40 25.52 9.79 -28.29
CA GLN A 40 25.69 8.36 -28.54
C GLN A 40 26.84 8.07 -29.52
N PRO A 41 27.47 6.87 -29.44
CA PRO A 41 28.46 6.44 -30.42
C PRO A 41 27.93 6.51 -31.86
N LYS A 42 28.79 6.81 -32.83
CA LYS A 42 28.41 6.98 -34.25
C LYS A 42 27.70 5.78 -34.89
N ASN A 43 27.81 4.60 -34.27
CA ASN A 43 27.28 3.33 -34.79
C ASN A 43 25.97 2.87 -34.12
N SER A 44 25.34 3.70 -33.28
CA SER A 44 24.07 3.31 -32.65
C SER A 44 22.95 3.12 -33.69
N ILE A 45 22.28 1.97 -33.65
CA ILE A 45 21.15 1.63 -34.54
C ILE A 45 19.87 2.27 -33.99
N TYR A 46 19.18 3.05 -34.82
CA TYR A 46 17.88 3.63 -34.49
C TYR A 46 16.80 3.10 -35.44
N ASN A 47 16.05 2.10 -35.00
CA ASN A 47 14.88 1.67 -35.73
C ASN A 47 13.72 2.61 -35.43
N MET A 48 13.17 3.23 -36.48
CA MET A 48 11.94 3.99 -36.34
C MET A 48 10.78 3.03 -36.06
N PRO A 49 9.89 3.34 -35.09
CA PRO A 49 8.65 2.60 -34.95
C PRO A 49 7.90 2.63 -36.29
N LYS A 50 7.48 1.47 -36.78
CA LYS A 50 6.68 1.40 -38.00
C LYS A 50 5.38 2.19 -37.80
N LYS A 51 5.03 3.04 -38.77
CA LYS A 51 3.73 3.72 -38.77
C LYS A 51 2.64 2.67 -38.92
N ARG A 52 1.72 2.61 -37.95
CA ARG A 52 0.59 1.69 -37.99
C ARG A 52 -0.40 2.10 -39.07
N ALA A 53 -0.86 1.14 -39.86
CA ALA A 53 -1.98 1.32 -40.78
C ALA A 53 -3.27 1.22 -39.97
N ASN A 54 -3.89 2.36 -39.66
CA ASN A 54 -5.18 2.38 -38.98
C ASN A 54 -6.27 2.61 -40.03
N LYS A 55 -7.16 1.63 -40.22
CA LYS A 55 -8.38 1.79 -40.99
C LYS A 55 -9.55 1.75 -40.02
N ALA A 56 -10.34 2.82 -39.99
CA ALA A 56 -11.49 2.91 -39.10
C ALA A 56 -12.54 1.87 -39.49
N LEU A 57 -13.05 1.13 -38.51
CA LEU A 57 -14.18 0.21 -38.68
C LEU A 57 -15.49 0.92 -39.11
N GLY A 58 -15.57 2.22 -38.89
CA GLY A 58 -16.80 2.99 -39.09
C GLY A 58 -17.71 2.99 -37.86
N GLN A 59 -18.99 3.31 -38.07
CA GLN A 59 -19.95 3.47 -36.97
C GLN A 59 -20.56 2.12 -36.57
N VAL A 60 -20.51 1.81 -35.27
CA VAL A 60 -21.19 0.65 -34.69
C VAL A 60 -22.59 1.04 -34.24
N SER A 61 -23.60 0.32 -34.71
CA SER A 61 -24.99 0.51 -34.26
C SER A 61 -25.30 -0.44 -33.11
N PHE A 62 -25.65 0.13 -31.96
CA PHE A 62 -26.19 -0.63 -30.83
C PHE A 62 -27.65 -0.95 -31.11
N ASN A 63 -28.02 -2.22 -30.99
CA ASN A 63 -29.38 -2.70 -31.28
C ASN A 63 -30.10 -3.19 -30.02
N ASN A 64 -29.35 -3.46 -28.95
CA ASN A 64 -29.88 -3.99 -27.71
C ASN A 64 -29.50 -3.12 -26.51
N ILE A 65 -30.40 -3.09 -25.53
CA ILE A 65 -30.24 -2.35 -24.28
C ILE A 65 -30.59 -3.24 -23.09
N LEU A 66 -29.89 -3.04 -21.98
CA LEU A 66 -30.18 -3.61 -20.67
C LEU A 66 -30.20 -2.47 -19.65
N THR A 67 -31.36 -2.20 -19.05
CA THR A 67 -31.51 -1.11 -18.09
C THR A 67 -30.89 -1.45 -16.73
N LEU A 68 -30.56 -0.44 -15.92
CA LEU A 68 -30.09 -0.68 -14.55
C LEU A 68 -31.12 -1.47 -13.73
N THR A 69 -32.41 -1.16 -13.86
CA THR A 69 -33.47 -1.91 -13.18
C THR A 69 -33.49 -3.38 -13.62
N ASP A 70 -33.47 -3.66 -14.93
CA ASP A 70 -33.42 -5.04 -15.44
C ASP A 70 -32.15 -5.78 -14.98
N LEU A 71 -31.01 -5.08 -14.92
CA LEU A 71 -29.74 -5.62 -14.42
C LEU A 71 -29.89 -6.09 -12.96
N LEU A 72 -30.41 -5.22 -12.08
CA LEU A 72 -30.57 -5.51 -10.65
C LEU A 72 -31.66 -6.54 -10.37
N ASP A 73 -32.70 -6.60 -11.20
CA ASP A 73 -33.82 -7.54 -11.02
C ASP A 73 -33.49 -8.95 -11.53
N LYS A 74 -32.69 -9.06 -12.60
CA LYS A 74 -32.63 -10.30 -13.40
C LYS A 74 -31.23 -10.85 -13.62
N VAL A 75 -30.17 -10.06 -13.45
CA VAL A 75 -28.81 -10.44 -13.87
C VAL A 75 -27.83 -10.50 -12.70
N VAL A 76 -27.88 -9.54 -11.79
CA VAL A 76 -27.02 -9.50 -10.60
C VAL A 76 -27.83 -9.79 -9.35
N LEU A 77 -27.22 -10.52 -8.41
CA LEU A 77 -27.83 -10.83 -7.12
C LEU A 77 -27.41 -9.78 -6.07
N PRO A 78 -28.29 -9.44 -5.11
CA PRO A 78 -27.92 -8.59 -3.99
C PRO A 78 -26.86 -9.30 -3.14
N MET A 79 -25.89 -8.55 -2.65
CA MET A 79 -24.85 -9.04 -1.76
C MET A 79 -25.35 -9.28 -0.34
N GLY A 80 -26.35 -8.49 0.07
CA GLY A 80 -26.91 -8.51 1.41
C GLY A 80 -27.70 -7.25 1.70
N GLN A 81 -28.04 -7.06 2.98
CA GLN A 81 -28.80 -5.93 3.47
C GLN A 81 -28.03 -5.13 4.51
N ILE A 82 -28.26 -3.82 4.54
CA ILE A 82 -27.68 -2.89 5.52
C ILE A 82 -28.78 -1.95 6.07
N SER A 83 -28.52 -1.34 7.22
CA SER A 83 -29.49 -0.45 7.87
C SER A 83 -29.59 0.92 7.17
N ARG A 84 -28.53 1.39 6.51
CA ARG A 84 -28.53 2.63 5.73
C ARG A 84 -27.35 2.65 4.75
N PRO A 85 -27.38 3.47 3.69
CA PRO A 85 -26.22 3.67 2.83
C PRO A 85 -24.99 4.15 3.62
N ILE A 86 -23.86 3.48 3.39
CA ILE A 86 -22.56 3.76 4.01
C ILE A 86 -21.48 3.86 2.95
N PHE A 87 -20.27 4.31 3.29
CA PHE A 87 -19.15 4.29 2.34
C PHE A 87 -18.81 2.87 1.89
N VAL A 88 -18.33 2.75 0.64
CA VAL A 88 -18.08 1.45 0.01
C VAL A 88 -17.01 0.66 0.74
N GLU A 89 -16.04 1.33 1.37
CA GLU A 89 -15.00 0.70 2.18
C GLU A 89 -15.56 -0.05 3.39
N TYR A 90 -16.71 0.36 3.94
CA TYR A 90 -17.34 -0.32 5.08
C TYR A 90 -18.28 -1.45 4.68
N LEU A 91 -18.70 -1.51 3.41
CA LEU A 91 -19.72 -2.48 2.98
C LEU A 91 -19.32 -3.92 3.21
N CYS A 92 -18.06 -4.25 2.93
CA CYS A 92 -17.58 -5.62 3.00
C CYS A 92 -17.63 -6.07 4.47
N LYS A 93 -17.06 -5.27 5.38
CA LYS A 93 -17.11 -5.47 6.83
C LYS A 93 -18.54 -5.69 7.36
N VAL A 94 -19.52 -4.95 6.85
CA VAL A 94 -20.92 -5.03 7.33
C VAL A 94 -21.69 -6.20 6.73
N ILE A 95 -21.41 -6.58 5.48
CA ILE A 95 -22.25 -7.54 4.72
C ILE A 95 -21.62 -8.94 4.70
N THR A 96 -20.35 -9.03 4.36
CA THR A 96 -19.65 -10.30 4.11
C THR A 96 -18.69 -10.66 5.23
N GLY A 97 -18.57 -9.80 6.24
CA GLY A 97 -17.49 -9.87 7.20
C GLY A 97 -16.18 -9.35 6.60
N PRO A 98 -15.03 -9.78 7.11
CA PRO A 98 -13.78 -9.12 6.76
C PRO A 98 -13.31 -9.32 5.30
N CYS A 99 -12.47 -8.40 4.84
CA CYS A 99 -12.41 -8.01 3.43
C CYS A 99 -11.27 -8.69 2.67
N LYS A 100 -11.56 -9.39 1.57
CA LYS A 100 -10.52 -9.84 0.62
C LYS A 100 -10.02 -8.73 -0.30
N GLU A 101 -10.90 -7.83 -0.73
CA GLU A 101 -10.57 -6.70 -1.62
C GLU A 101 -11.58 -5.54 -1.45
N PRO A 102 -11.16 -4.28 -1.57
CA PRO A 102 -12.09 -3.13 -1.57
C PRO A 102 -13.06 -3.16 -2.76
N PHE A 103 -14.24 -2.54 -2.61
CA PHE A 103 -15.14 -2.30 -3.74
C PHE A 103 -14.63 -1.15 -4.62
N TYR A 104 -14.66 -1.37 -5.93
CA TYR A 104 -14.27 -0.39 -6.95
C TYR A 104 -15.37 -0.28 -8.02
N GLY A 105 -15.34 0.75 -8.85
CA GLY A 105 -16.31 0.90 -9.93
C GLY A 105 -17.62 1.51 -9.46
N PHE A 106 -18.66 0.70 -9.35
CA PHE A 106 -20.03 1.12 -8.99
C PHE A 106 -20.61 0.25 -7.88
N VAL A 107 -21.50 0.83 -7.08
CA VAL A 107 -22.32 0.13 -6.08
C VAL A 107 -23.74 0.68 -6.17
N ALA A 108 -24.76 -0.16 -6.00
CA ALA A 108 -26.14 0.31 -5.89
C ALA A 108 -26.73 -0.04 -4.52
N TYR A 109 -27.34 0.97 -3.87
CA TYR A 109 -28.24 0.78 -2.74
C TYR A 109 -29.67 0.83 -3.23
N ARG A 110 -30.49 -0.16 -2.89
CA ARG A 110 -31.89 -0.25 -3.31
C ARG A 110 -32.82 -0.37 -2.11
N HIS A 111 -33.94 0.33 -2.13
CA HIS A 111 -34.96 0.28 -1.09
C HIS A 111 -36.37 0.41 -1.67
N ASN A 112 -37.35 -0.17 -0.98
CA ASN A 112 -38.74 -0.02 -1.34
C ASN A 112 -39.34 1.25 -0.71
N LEU A 113 -40.18 1.98 -1.45
CA LEU A 113 -40.80 3.23 -0.99
C LEU A 113 -42.19 3.06 -0.34
N THR A 114 -42.57 1.85 0.08
CA THR A 114 -43.88 1.55 0.69
C THR A 114 -44.25 2.41 1.91
N GLU A 115 -43.26 2.90 2.66
CA GLU A 115 -43.47 3.73 3.85
C GLU A 115 -43.53 5.25 3.58
N VAL A 116 -43.34 5.65 2.32
CA VAL A 116 -43.36 7.05 1.90
C VAL A 116 -44.79 7.44 1.56
N ALA A 117 -45.28 8.51 2.17
CA ALA A 117 -46.61 9.02 1.93
C ALA A 117 -46.75 9.51 0.47
N ARG A 118 -47.97 9.41 -0.05
CA ARG A 118 -48.30 9.77 -1.45
C ARG A 118 -47.99 11.24 -1.73
N ASP A 119 -47.43 11.51 -2.92
CA ASP A 119 -47.15 12.85 -3.46
C ASP A 119 -46.28 13.73 -2.54
N THR A 120 -45.29 13.11 -1.90
CA THR A 120 -44.32 13.77 -1.01
C THR A 120 -42.92 13.84 -1.63
N SER A 121 -41.91 14.14 -0.82
CA SER A 121 -40.51 14.10 -1.23
C SER A 121 -39.67 13.42 -0.16
N ILE A 122 -38.75 12.57 -0.59
CA ILE A 122 -37.68 12.09 0.27
C ILE A 122 -36.51 13.08 0.25
N THR A 123 -35.77 13.15 1.35
CA THR A 123 -34.56 13.96 1.46
C THR A 123 -33.37 13.08 1.79
N LEU A 124 -32.40 12.99 0.88
CA LEU A 124 -31.13 12.33 1.14
C LEU A 124 -30.18 13.37 1.75
N THR A 125 -29.62 13.07 2.92
CA THR A 125 -28.63 13.92 3.59
C THR A 125 -27.42 13.11 4.01
N GLY A 126 -26.23 13.60 3.72
CA GLY A 126 -24.99 12.90 4.07
C GLY A 126 -23.83 13.23 3.15
N VAL A 127 -22.72 12.53 3.32
CA VAL A 127 -21.49 12.76 2.57
C VAL A 127 -21.48 11.89 1.32
N VAL A 128 -21.28 12.52 0.16
CA VAL A 128 -20.98 11.83 -1.10
C VAL A 128 -19.48 11.87 -1.33
N GLY A 129 -18.88 10.71 -1.54
CA GLY A 129 -17.45 10.57 -1.79
C GLY A 129 -17.04 11.01 -3.19
N ASP A 130 -17.86 10.71 -4.21
CA ASP A 130 -17.54 11.01 -5.62
C ASP A 130 -18.77 11.46 -6.41
N ARG A 131 -19.66 10.51 -6.73
CA ARG A 131 -20.87 10.78 -7.51
C ARG A 131 -21.95 9.79 -7.14
N ILE A 132 -23.16 10.30 -6.98
CA ILE A 132 -24.36 9.49 -6.86
C ILE A 132 -25.41 9.87 -7.89
N GLN A 133 -26.22 8.89 -8.26
CA GLN A 133 -27.45 9.07 -9.03
C GLN A 133 -28.61 8.52 -8.22
N VAL A 134 -29.69 9.28 -8.13
CA VAL A 134 -30.94 8.86 -7.47
C VAL A 134 -31.96 8.52 -8.54
N ILE A 135 -32.38 7.26 -8.57
CA ILE A 135 -33.33 6.70 -9.53
C ILE A 135 -34.57 6.26 -8.75
N VAL A 136 -35.76 6.64 -9.23
CA VAL A 136 -37.05 6.24 -8.65
C VAL A 136 -37.88 5.59 -9.74
N ASP A 137 -38.28 4.33 -9.55
CA ASP A 137 -38.96 3.47 -10.54
C ASP A 137 -38.30 3.51 -11.93
N GLY A 138 -36.98 3.31 -11.99
CA GLY A 138 -36.26 3.32 -13.25
C GLY A 138 -36.21 4.69 -13.96
N GLN A 139 -36.55 5.79 -13.27
CA GLN A 139 -36.41 7.15 -13.74
C GLN A 139 -35.34 7.91 -12.95
N LEU A 140 -34.31 8.40 -13.63
CA LEU A 140 -33.28 9.24 -13.04
C LEU A 140 -33.90 10.56 -12.58
N ARG A 141 -33.82 10.83 -11.27
CA ARG A 141 -34.35 12.05 -10.64
C ARG A 141 -33.26 13.06 -10.32
N ASN A 142 -32.07 12.59 -9.95
CA ASN A 142 -30.97 13.45 -9.58
C ASN A 142 -29.61 12.81 -9.92
N THR A 143 -28.62 13.64 -10.26
CA THR A 143 -27.20 13.27 -10.28
C THR A 143 -26.45 14.32 -9.48
N THR A 144 -25.72 13.90 -8.44
CA THR A 144 -24.90 14.80 -7.62
C THR A 144 -23.45 14.35 -7.63
N TYR A 145 -22.55 15.32 -7.69
CA TYR A 145 -21.11 15.14 -7.59
C TYR A 145 -20.60 15.72 -6.26
N ALA A 146 -19.61 15.07 -5.66
CA ALA A 146 -18.84 15.62 -4.57
C ALA A 146 -18.01 16.79 -5.11
N GLU A 147 -18.43 18.02 -4.84
CA GLU A 147 -17.62 19.20 -5.18
C GLU A 147 -16.42 19.33 -4.23
N TRP A 148 -16.64 18.99 -2.96
CA TRP A 148 -15.68 19.11 -1.87
C TRP A 148 -15.64 17.81 -1.08
N ILE A 149 -14.43 17.36 -0.75
CA ILE A 149 -14.22 16.17 0.08
C ILE A 149 -14.89 16.39 1.45
N GLU A 150 -15.58 15.35 1.94
CA GLU A 150 -16.22 15.27 3.27
C GLU A 150 -17.34 16.29 3.57
N LYS A 151 -17.76 17.09 2.59
CA LYS A 151 -18.87 18.02 2.81
C LYS A 151 -20.22 17.31 2.64
N PRO A 152 -21.12 17.34 3.64
CA PRO A 152 -22.44 16.78 3.48
C PRO A 152 -23.25 17.58 2.44
N ILE A 153 -24.10 16.86 1.73
CA ILE A 153 -25.04 17.41 0.75
C ILE A 153 -26.47 17.05 1.15
N THR A 154 -27.42 17.78 0.60
CA THR A 154 -28.85 17.50 0.76
C THR A 154 -29.53 17.46 -0.60
N ILE A 155 -30.21 16.36 -0.91
CA ILE A 155 -30.93 16.15 -2.17
C ILE A 155 -32.40 15.90 -1.85
N LYS A 156 -33.29 16.76 -2.34
CA LYS A 156 -34.74 16.53 -2.28
C LYS A 156 -35.22 15.85 -3.55
N VAL A 157 -35.94 14.74 -3.42
CA VAL A 157 -36.44 13.94 -4.54
C VAL A 157 -37.94 13.75 -4.40
N PRO A 158 -38.76 14.28 -5.33
CA PRO A 158 -40.20 14.03 -5.34
C PRO A 158 -40.53 12.55 -5.56
N VAL A 159 -41.51 12.04 -4.81
CA VAL A 159 -42.02 10.66 -4.88
C VAL A 159 -43.54 10.70 -5.01
N ARG A 160 -44.07 10.10 -6.07
CA ARG A 160 -45.51 9.99 -6.35
C ARG A 160 -46.11 8.74 -5.71
N ALA A 161 -47.43 8.70 -5.62
CA ALA A 161 -48.18 7.61 -5.00
C ALA A 161 -47.92 6.22 -5.58
N GLU A 162 -47.65 6.16 -6.89
CA GLU A 162 -47.34 4.94 -7.63
C GLU A 162 -45.90 4.46 -7.43
N ASN A 163 -45.02 5.29 -6.84
CA ASN A 163 -43.62 4.93 -6.72
C ASN A 163 -43.36 3.84 -5.69
N ARG A 164 -42.50 2.89 -6.06
CA ARG A 164 -42.23 1.68 -5.25
C ARG A 164 -40.75 1.39 -5.07
N ASP A 165 -39.89 1.87 -5.96
CA ASP A 165 -38.48 1.51 -6.00
C ASP A 165 -37.59 2.75 -5.94
N LEU A 166 -36.58 2.72 -5.06
CA LEU A 166 -35.53 3.72 -4.93
C LEU A 166 -34.18 3.05 -5.11
N ILE A 167 -33.38 3.56 -6.05
CA ILE A 167 -31.99 3.15 -6.27
C ILE A 167 -31.07 4.37 -6.11
N ILE A 168 -30.06 4.24 -5.25
CA ILE A 168 -28.93 5.16 -5.16
C ILE A 168 -27.73 4.47 -5.80
N LEU A 169 -27.42 4.86 -7.05
CA LEU A 169 -26.24 4.36 -7.76
C LEU A 169 -25.03 5.23 -7.42
N VAL A 170 -24.03 4.62 -6.81
CA VAL A 170 -22.73 5.20 -6.51
C VAL A 170 -21.76 4.90 -7.64
N GLU A 171 -20.98 5.91 -8.05
CA GLU A 171 -19.79 5.75 -8.89
C GLU A 171 -18.55 6.18 -8.11
N ASN A 172 -17.61 5.25 -7.89
CA ASN A 172 -16.26 5.58 -7.44
C ASN A 172 -15.46 6.10 -8.65
N MET A 173 -14.93 7.32 -8.56
CA MET A 173 -14.28 8.04 -9.66
C MET A 173 -12.75 8.07 -9.58
N GLY A 174 -12.16 7.25 -8.70
CA GLY A 174 -10.72 7.16 -8.50
C GLY A 174 -10.24 7.86 -7.23
N ARG A 175 -9.03 7.52 -6.77
CA ARG A 175 -8.39 8.13 -5.60
C ARG A 175 -7.30 9.10 -6.04
N VAL A 176 -6.92 10.01 -5.16
CA VAL A 176 -5.80 10.92 -5.37
C VAL A 176 -4.53 10.09 -5.53
N ASN A 177 -3.85 10.29 -6.66
CA ASN A 177 -2.67 9.54 -7.09
C ASN A 177 -1.36 10.35 -6.95
N TYR A 178 -1.42 11.54 -6.37
CA TYR A 178 -0.28 12.42 -6.07
C TYR A 178 -0.63 13.33 -4.88
N HIS A 179 0.29 13.51 -3.92
CA HIS A 179 0.10 14.11 -2.58
C HIS A 179 -0.48 13.18 -1.49
N LEU A 180 -0.63 13.71 -0.25
CA LEU A 180 -1.08 12.98 0.95
C LEU A 180 -2.41 12.23 0.72
N PHE A 181 -2.37 10.93 1.00
CA PHE A 181 -3.46 9.98 0.81
C PHE A 181 -4.25 9.77 2.12
N ASN A 182 -4.94 10.80 2.62
CA ASN A 182 -5.72 10.63 3.86
C ASN A 182 -7.21 10.96 3.63
N ASN A 183 -8.07 10.06 4.13
CA ASN A 183 -9.53 10.18 4.27
C ASN A 183 -10.40 10.26 3.00
N GLN A 184 -9.99 9.65 1.89
CA GLN A 184 -10.82 9.60 0.68
C GLN A 184 -11.82 8.44 0.67
N TRP A 185 -12.84 8.53 1.53
CA TRP A 185 -13.95 7.58 1.56
C TRP A 185 -14.80 7.68 0.29
N LYS A 186 -15.13 6.53 -0.31
CA LYS A 186 -15.90 6.47 -1.55
C LYS A 186 -17.33 6.02 -1.26
N GLY A 187 -18.29 6.45 -2.07
CA GLY A 187 -19.69 6.09 -1.88
C GLY A 187 -20.56 7.17 -1.27
N PHE A 188 -21.62 6.75 -0.58
CA PHE A 188 -22.58 7.63 0.06
C PHE A 188 -22.80 7.17 1.49
N ASN A 189 -22.35 7.97 2.44
CA ASN A 189 -22.63 7.76 3.86
C ASN A 189 -23.66 8.80 4.29
N GLY A 190 -24.91 8.36 4.42
CA GLY A 190 -26.00 9.27 4.69
C GLY A 190 -27.29 8.58 5.10
N THR A 191 -28.29 9.42 5.34
CA THR A 191 -29.63 9.04 5.76
C THR A 191 -30.62 9.48 4.70
N VAL A 192 -31.68 8.70 4.52
CA VAL A 192 -32.82 9.07 3.68
C VAL A 192 -34.01 9.37 4.58
N ILE A 193 -34.43 10.63 4.59
CA ILE A 193 -35.54 11.13 5.38
C ILE A 193 -36.80 11.04 4.53
N VAL A 194 -37.87 10.46 5.07
CA VAL A 194 -39.09 10.13 4.30
C VAL A 194 -40.21 11.15 4.40
N ASP A 195 -40.17 12.05 5.39
CA ASP A 195 -41.17 13.11 5.57
C ASP A 195 -40.61 14.34 6.32
N ALA A 196 -41.44 15.37 6.45
CA ALA A 196 -41.05 16.63 7.09
C ALA A 196 -40.81 16.53 8.60
N THR A 197 -41.20 15.41 9.25
CA THR A 197 -40.97 15.20 10.69
C THR A 197 -39.53 14.76 10.99
N GLY A 198 -38.73 14.50 9.95
CA GLY A 198 -37.35 14.03 10.10
C GLY A 198 -37.25 12.51 10.25
N ARG A 199 -38.35 11.77 10.03
CA ARG A 199 -38.36 10.31 10.10
C ARG A 199 -37.41 9.70 9.08
N GLU A 200 -36.55 8.79 9.51
CA GLU A 200 -35.63 8.05 8.65
C GLU A 200 -36.34 6.90 7.94
N MET A 201 -35.87 6.56 6.74
CA MET A 201 -36.24 5.35 6.02
C MET A 201 -35.89 4.11 6.84
N SER A 202 -36.74 3.11 6.81
CA SER A 202 -36.56 1.84 7.48
C SER A 202 -35.24 1.14 7.11
N PRO A 203 -34.68 0.32 8.01
CA PRO A 203 -33.32 -0.18 7.88
C PRO A 203 -33.21 -1.47 7.04
N SER A 204 -33.72 -1.46 5.80
CA SER A 204 -33.73 -2.65 4.92
C SER A 204 -33.20 -2.35 3.51
N TRP A 205 -31.99 -1.80 3.42
CA TRP A 205 -31.35 -1.45 2.16
C TRP A 205 -30.64 -2.65 1.54
N GLN A 206 -31.04 -3.04 0.33
CA GLN A 206 -30.32 -4.04 -0.47
C GLN A 206 -29.08 -3.42 -1.12
N VAL A 207 -27.97 -4.16 -1.15
CA VAL A 207 -26.70 -3.70 -1.73
C VAL A 207 -26.31 -4.58 -2.90
N TYR A 208 -25.86 -3.98 -4.01
CA TYR A 208 -25.41 -4.68 -5.21
C TYR A 208 -23.97 -4.27 -5.59
N ASP A 209 -23.11 -5.27 -5.83
CA ASP A 209 -21.78 -5.07 -6.42
C ASP A 209 -21.90 -4.87 -7.92
N LEU A 210 -21.47 -3.69 -8.38
CA LEU A 210 -21.37 -3.33 -9.79
C LEU A 210 -19.92 -2.96 -10.14
N SER A 211 -18.96 -3.65 -9.54
CA SER A 211 -17.52 -3.52 -9.84
C SER A 211 -17.15 -3.94 -11.26
N PHE A 212 -18.04 -4.69 -11.93
CA PHE A 212 -17.84 -5.25 -13.27
C PHE A 212 -16.52 -6.03 -13.38
N LYS A 213 -16.22 -6.82 -12.34
CA LYS A 213 -15.24 -7.91 -12.43
C LYS A 213 -15.68 -8.93 -13.49
N LYS A 214 -14.73 -9.71 -13.99
CA LYS A 214 -14.94 -10.68 -15.08
C LYS A 214 -16.23 -11.52 -14.95
N PRO A 215 -16.57 -12.11 -13.78
CA PRO A 215 -17.81 -12.89 -13.64
C PRO A 215 -19.09 -12.06 -13.85
N ILE A 216 -19.10 -10.80 -13.41
CA ILE A 216 -20.25 -9.90 -13.62
C ILE A 216 -20.35 -9.54 -15.10
N VAL A 217 -19.22 -9.18 -15.73
CA VAL A 217 -19.18 -8.81 -17.16
C VAL A 217 -19.64 -9.97 -18.04
N GLU A 218 -19.22 -11.20 -17.74
CA GLU A 218 -19.67 -12.40 -18.45
C GLU A 218 -21.18 -12.63 -18.28
N ARG A 219 -21.73 -12.48 -17.07
CA ARG A 219 -23.18 -12.57 -16.83
C ARG A 219 -23.97 -11.52 -17.59
N VAL A 220 -23.49 -10.27 -17.62
CA VAL A 220 -24.13 -9.18 -18.37
C VAL A 220 -24.07 -9.46 -19.87
N THR A 221 -22.90 -9.84 -20.39
CA THR A 221 -22.68 -10.08 -21.83
C THR A 221 -23.57 -11.23 -22.33
N ASN A 222 -23.67 -12.32 -21.57
CA ASN A 222 -24.43 -13.52 -21.95
C ASN A 222 -25.90 -13.50 -21.47
N SER A 223 -26.39 -12.37 -20.97
CA SER A 223 -27.73 -12.25 -20.40
C SER A 223 -28.82 -12.51 -21.46
N ALA A 224 -29.86 -13.25 -21.11
CA ALA A 224 -31.05 -13.39 -21.97
C ALA A 224 -31.98 -12.16 -21.91
N PHE A 225 -31.68 -11.18 -21.04
CA PHE A 225 -32.55 -10.03 -20.74
C PHE A 225 -32.22 -8.76 -21.55
N TRP A 226 -31.32 -8.86 -22.53
CA TRP A 226 -31.14 -7.82 -23.53
C TRP A 226 -32.43 -7.65 -24.35
N ARG A 227 -32.89 -6.41 -24.50
CA ARG A 227 -34.07 -6.08 -25.31
C ARG A 227 -33.71 -5.18 -26.49
N PRO A 228 -34.43 -5.26 -27.62
CA PRO A 228 -34.25 -4.32 -28.73
C PRO A 228 -34.43 -2.87 -28.28
N ILE A 229 -33.63 -1.96 -28.83
CA ILE A 229 -33.76 -0.53 -28.58
C ILE A 229 -34.99 0.01 -29.33
N ASP A 230 -35.98 0.49 -28.57
CA ASP A 230 -37.07 1.28 -29.12
C ASP A 230 -36.61 2.74 -29.30
N LYS A 231 -36.32 3.09 -30.57
CA LYS A 231 -35.86 4.43 -30.97
C LYS A 231 -36.89 5.54 -30.75
N SER A 232 -38.16 5.19 -30.53
CA SER A 232 -39.22 6.15 -30.22
C SER A 232 -39.32 6.47 -28.73
N SER A 233 -38.67 5.66 -27.88
CA SER A 233 -38.68 5.81 -26.43
C SER A 233 -37.40 6.46 -25.90
N THR A 234 -37.52 7.32 -24.90
CA THR A 234 -36.36 7.87 -24.18
C THR A 234 -36.08 7.05 -22.93
N VAL A 235 -34.88 6.48 -22.82
CA VAL A 235 -34.45 5.76 -21.63
C VAL A 235 -33.79 6.74 -20.66
N ASN A 236 -34.52 7.07 -19.59
CA ASN A 236 -34.08 8.02 -18.57
C ASN A 236 -33.49 7.30 -17.33
N GLN A 237 -32.55 6.39 -17.53
CA GLN A 237 -31.78 5.74 -16.47
C GLN A 237 -30.44 5.23 -17.02
N PRO A 238 -29.46 4.91 -16.16
CA PRO A 238 -28.26 4.19 -16.59
C PRO A 238 -28.64 2.87 -17.27
N ALA A 239 -27.94 2.54 -18.35
CA ALA A 239 -28.17 1.33 -19.11
C ALA A 239 -26.90 0.88 -19.83
N PHE A 240 -26.82 -0.42 -20.10
CA PHE A 240 -25.85 -0.98 -21.03
C PHE A 240 -26.42 -1.03 -22.43
N TYR A 241 -25.55 -0.83 -23.41
CA TYR A 241 -25.84 -0.94 -24.84
C TYR A 241 -24.93 -1.99 -25.44
N TYR A 242 -25.48 -2.90 -26.24
CA TYR A 242 -24.73 -4.01 -26.82
C TYR A 242 -24.82 -4.06 -28.35
N ALA A 243 -23.68 -4.37 -28.95
CA ALA A 243 -23.50 -4.66 -30.35
C ALA A 243 -22.49 -5.80 -30.50
N SER A 244 -22.68 -6.62 -31.52
CA SER A 244 -21.70 -7.63 -31.95
C SER A 244 -21.13 -7.23 -33.30
N LEU A 245 -19.82 -7.38 -33.46
CA LEU A 245 -19.09 -7.10 -34.70
C LEU A 245 -18.63 -8.44 -35.28
N THR A 246 -18.88 -8.67 -36.57
CA THR A 246 -18.45 -9.89 -37.26
C THR A 246 -17.69 -9.55 -38.54
N GLY A 247 -16.63 -10.33 -38.82
CA GLY A 247 -16.16 -10.58 -40.19
C GLY A 247 -15.43 -9.46 -40.95
N SER A 248 -14.62 -8.62 -40.31
CA SER A 248 -13.77 -7.66 -41.04
C SER A 248 -12.28 -7.85 -40.74
N GLN A 249 -11.41 -7.70 -41.76
CA GLN A 249 -9.95 -7.74 -41.57
C GLN A 249 -9.48 -6.57 -40.68
N GLU A 250 -10.25 -5.49 -40.64
CA GLU A 250 -10.02 -4.33 -39.80
C GLU A 250 -10.12 -4.65 -38.29
N LEU A 251 -10.80 -5.74 -37.89
CA LEU A 251 -10.77 -6.24 -36.50
C LEU A 251 -9.38 -6.73 -36.06
N LEU A 252 -8.44 -6.89 -37.00
CA LEU A 252 -7.04 -7.24 -36.74
C LEU A 252 -6.15 -6.00 -36.57
N THR A 253 -6.72 -4.80 -36.52
CA THR A 253 -5.98 -3.53 -36.34
C THR A 253 -6.47 -2.77 -35.12
N ASP A 254 -5.60 -1.96 -34.51
CA ASP A 254 -5.97 -1.15 -33.36
C ASP A 254 -7.03 -0.11 -33.73
N GLN A 255 -7.95 0.18 -32.82
CA GLN A 255 -9.05 1.10 -33.02
C GLN A 255 -9.14 2.12 -31.89
N PHE A 256 -9.96 3.15 -32.10
CA PHE A 256 -10.39 4.06 -31.06
C PHE A 256 -11.92 4.08 -31.03
N LEU A 257 -12.52 3.87 -29.86
CA LEU A 257 -13.96 4.08 -29.67
C LEU A 257 -14.22 5.55 -29.36
N ASN A 258 -14.85 6.25 -30.30
CA ASN A 258 -15.23 7.66 -30.13
C ASN A 258 -16.54 7.79 -29.33
N PHE A 259 -16.50 8.57 -28.25
CA PHE A 259 -17.60 8.85 -27.33
C PHE A 259 -18.07 10.32 -27.35
N GLU A 260 -17.75 11.11 -28.38
CA GLU A 260 -18.19 12.52 -28.51
C GLU A 260 -19.71 12.70 -28.40
N ASN A 261 -20.47 11.74 -28.92
CA ASN A 261 -21.93 11.72 -28.87
C ASN A 261 -22.49 11.00 -27.64
N TRP A 262 -21.63 10.60 -26.70
CA TRP A 262 -21.99 9.95 -25.45
C TRP A 262 -21.72 10.86 -24.26
N ASN A 263 -22.44 10.64 -23.15
CA ASN A 263 -22.34 11.52 -21.98
C ASN A 263 -21.25 11.06 -21.01
N LYS A 264 -21.44 9.93 -20.33
CA LYS A 264 -20.51 9.40 -19.33
C LYS A 264 -20.78 7.91 -19.13
N GLY A 265 -19.74 7.11 -19.02
CA GLY A 265 -19.90 5.68 -18.78
C GLY A 265 -18.57 4.94 -18.78
N VAL A 266 -18.68 3.62 -18.89
CA VAL A 266 -17.58 2.66 -19.05
C VAL A 266 -17.79 1.87 -20.34
N ALA A 267 -16.71 1.41 -20.95
CA ALA A 267 -16.75 0.62 -22.18
C ALA A 267 -16.08 -0.74 -22.00
N PHE A 268 -16.68 -1.76 -22.60
CA PHE A 268 -16.15 -3.13 -22.59
C PHE A 268 -16.07 -3.65 -24.03
N VAL A 269 -14.98 -4.33 -24.36
CA VAL A 269 -14.80 -5.05 -25.64
C VAL A 269 -14.35 -6.46 -25.31
N ASN A 270 -15.10 -7.46 -25.77
CA ASN A 270 -14.83 -8.88 -25.53
C ASN A 270 -14.55 -9.21 -24.05
N GLY A 271 -15.32 -8.59 -23.14
CA GLY A 271 -15.19 -8.77 -21.69
C GLY A 271 -14.07 -7.96 -21.03
N PHE A 272 -13.21 -7.30 -21.80
CA PHE A 272 -12.17 -6.41 -21.28
C PHE A 272 -12.72 -5.02 -20.99
N ASN A 273 -12.50 -4.50 -19.78
CA ASN A 273 -12.88 -3.15 -19.39
C ASN A 273 -11.86 -2.13 -19.91
N LEU A 274 -12.25 -1.34 -20.92
CA LEU A 274 -11.39 -0.32 -21.52
C LEU A 274 -11.22 0.94 -20.66
N GLY A 275 -12.05 1.11 -19.63
CA GLY A 275 -12.06 2.28 -18.76
C GLY A 275 -13.26 3.19 -18.98
N ARG A 276 -13.11 4.46 -18.56
CA ARG A 276 -14.20 5.43 -18.43
C ARG A 276 -14.11 6.49 -19.51
N TYR A 277 -15.27 6.92 -20.00
CA TYR A 277 -15.39 8.11 -20.85
C TYR A 277 -16.30 9.15 -20.17
N TRP A 278 -16.05 10.42 -20.44
CA TRP A 278 -16.88 11.52 -19.93
C TRP A 278 -16.80 12.74 -20.85
N LYS A 279 -17.96 13.22 -21.32
CA LYS A 279 -18.09 14.33 -22.27
C LYS A 279 -17.47 15.64 -21.81
N VAL A 280 -17.24 15.84 -20.51
CA VAL A 280 -16.65 17.08 -19.97
C VAL A 280 -15.12 17.07 -20.06
N GLY A 281 -14.50 15.89 -20.16
CA GLY A 281 -13.05 15.75 -20.19
C GLY A 281 -12.48 15.91 -21.61
N PRO A 282 -11.17 16.15 -21.73
CA PRO A 282 -10.50 16.27 -23.02
C PRO A 282 -10.39 14.91 -23.75
N GLN A 283 -10.42 13.80 -23.01
CA GLN A 283 -10.44 12.46 -23.60
C GLN A 283 -11.83 12.15 -24.18
N LYS A 284 -11.92 12.09 -25.52
CA LYS A 284 -13.16 11.76 -26.24
C LYS A 284 -13.20 10.35 -26.80
N ALA A 285 -12.06 9.65 -26.82
CA ALA A 285 -11.98 8.29 -27.32
C ALA A 285 -11.17 7.39 -26.38
N LEU A 286 -11.48 6.09 -26.40
CA LEU A 286 -10.71 5.06 -25.72
C LEU A 286 -9.96 4.21 -26.74
N TYR A 287 -8.68 3.97 -26.48
CA TYR A 287 -7.85 3.10 -27.31
C TYR A 287 -8.27 1.63 -27.15
N VAL A 288 -8.39 0.91 -28.26
CA VAL A 288 -8.74 -0.51 -28.31
C VAL A 288 -7.66 -1.27 -29.07
N PRO A 289 -6.79 -2.01 -28.37
CA PRO A 289 -5.83 -2.90 -28.99
C PRO A 289 -6.50 -3.97 -29.87
N ALA A 290 -5.92 -4.24 -31.05
CA ALA A 290 -6.36 -5.30 -31.97
C ALA A 290 -6.61 -6.68 -31.32
N PRO A 291 -5.75 -7.18 -30.39
CA PRO A 291 -5.96 -8.48 -29.75
C PRO A 291 -7.19 -8.52 -28.83
N ILE A 292 -7.52 -7.39 -28.21
CA ILE A 292 -8.75 -7.27 -27.41
C ILE A 292 -9.95 -7.30 -28.35
N LEU A 293 -9.85 -6.61 -29.48
CA LEU A 293 -10.90 -6.52 -30.50
C LEU A 293 -11.15 -7.85 -31.23
N SER A 294 -10.10 -8.60 -31.57
CA SER A 294 -10.17 -9.89 -32.26
C SER A 294 -10.52 -11.07 -31.34
N GLY A 295 -10.45 -10.88 -30.02
CA GLY A 295 -10.69 -11.93 -29.03
C GLY A 295 -9.56 -12.95 -28.92
N SER A 296 -8.37 -12.67 -29.47
CA SER A 296 -7.22 -13.56 -29.41
C SER A 296 -6.49 -13.57 -28.05
N LEU A 297 -6.98 -12.77 -27.08
CA LEU A 297 -6.45 -12.71 -25.72
C LEU A 297 -6.58 -14.06 -24.99
N ARG A 298 -5.49 -14.56 -24.42
CA ARG A 298 -5.53 -15.61 -23.39
C ARG A 298 -4.87 -15.08 -22.13
N ASN A 299 -5.59 -15.07 -21.01
CA ASN A 299 -5.01 -14.79 -19.70
C ASN A 299 -4.33 -16.06 -19.20
N GLU A 300 -3.01 -16.17 -19.33
CA GLU A 300 -2.23 -17.20 -18.60
C GLU A 300 -1.28 -16.52 -17.61
N THR A 301 -1.21 -17.07 -16.40
CA THR A 301 -0.56 -16.48 -15.22
C THR A 301 0.73 -17.21 -14.82
N LYS A 302 1.40 -17.93 -15.74
CA LYS A 302 2.64 -18.65 -15.40
C LYS A 302 3.88 -18.06 -16.07
N ILE A 303 4.90 -17.87 -15.23
CA ILE A 303 6.26 -17.37 -15.47
C ILE A 303 6.96 -18.31 -16.45
N ASN A 304 6.74 -18.10 -17.74
CA ASN A 304 7.58 -18.64 -18.79
C ASN A 304 7.88 -17.46 -19.73
N PRO A 305 9.15 -17.00 -19.82
CA PRO A 305 9.48 -15.84 -20.63
C PRO A 305 9.12 -16.05 -22.11
N ASP A 306 9.21 -17.27 -22.63
CA ASP A 306 8.76 -17.61 -23.99
C ASP A 306 7.27 -17.34 -24.16
N LYS A 307 6.43 -17.87 -23.27
CA LYS A 307 4.98 -17.64 -23.34
C LYS A 307 4.61 -16.17 -23.12
N ALA A 308 5.23 -15.49 -22.16
CA ALA A 308 4.95 -14.10 -21.85
C ALA A 308 5.31 -13.17 -23.03
N LEU A 309 6.47 -13.41 -23.65
CA LEU A 309 6.93 -12.65 -24.81
C LEU A 309 6.15 -13.00 -26.07
N GLU A 310 5.77 -14.27 -26.28
CA GLU A 310 4.87 -14.68 -27.37
C GLU A 310 3.50 -14.01 -27.25
N GLN A 311 2.95 -13.97 -26.03
CA GLN A 311 1.72 -13.23 -25.76
C GLN A 311 1.92 -11.75 -26.06
N LEU A 312 2.97 -11.12 -25.52
CA LEU A 312 3.25 -9.70 -25.78
C LEU A 312 3.38 -9.42 -27.27
N LYS A 313 4.06 -10.29 -28.03
CA LYS A 313 4.19 -10.21 -29.48
C LYS A 313 2.84 -10.36 -30.18
N ALA A 314 1.97 -11.26 -29.71
CA ALA A 314 0.60 -11.33 -30.22
C ALA A 314 -0.16 -10.03 -29.93
N PHE A 315 0.14 -9.36 -28.82
CA PHE A 315 -0.49 -8.09 -28.46
C PHE A 315 -0.02 -6.90 -29.30
N GLN A 316 1.28 -6.90 -29.62
CA GLN A 316 1.96 -5.79 -30.28
C GLN A 316 3.02 -6.32 -31.26
N PRO A 317 2.61 -6.92 -32.39
CA PRO A 317 3.48 -7.72 -33.26
C PRO A 317 4.64 -6.94 -33.90
N ASP A 318 4.47 -5.63 -34.06
CA ASP A 318 5.48 -4.73 -34.64
C ASP A 318 6.22 -3.87 -33.61
N LYS A 319 6.08 -4.14 -32.29
CA LYS A 319 6.77 -3.38 -31.23
C LYS A 319 7.95 -4.18 -30.65
N PRO A 320 8.99 -3.50 -30.13
CA PRO A 320 10.07 -4.17 -29.44
C PRO A 320 9.53 -4.91 -28.21
N LEU A 321 10.10 -6.08 -27.96
CA LEU A 321 9.81 -6.87 -26.77
C LEU A 321 10.72 -6.39 -25.64
N MET A 322 10.12 -6.11 -24.48
CA MET A 322 10.87 -5.76 -23.30
C MET A 322 10.23 -6.37 -22.06
N ILE A 323 11.03 -7.09 -21.27
CA ILE A 323 10.69 -7.44 -19.89
C ILE A 323 11.03 -6.23 -19.03
N GLY A 324 10.00 -5.50 -18.58
CA GLY A 324 10.16 -4.25 -17.80
C GLY A 324 10.73 -4.46 -16.40
N GLU A 325 10.49 -5.63 -15.83
CA GLU A 325 11.09 -6.11 -14.58
C GLU A 325 11.31 -7.62 -14.72
N PHE A 326 12.57 -8.05 -14.78
CA PHE A 326 12.92 -9.45 -14.58
C PHE A 326 13.34 -9.60 -13.12
N TRP A 327 12.45 -10.20 -12.32
CA TRP A 327 12.73 -10.56 -10.94
C TRP A 327 13.77 -11.67 -10.88
N ASP A 328 15.05 -11.28 -10.82
CA ASP A 328 16.24 -12.15 -10.88
C ASP A 328 16.70 -12.67 -9.52
N GLY A 329 15.93 -12.33 -8.49
CA GLY A 329 16.01 -12.79 -7.11
C GLY A 329 14.72 -12.42 -6.40
N TRP A 330 14.76 -12.19 -5.09
CA TRP A 330 13.62 -11.66 -4.34
C TRP A 330 14.08 -11.03 -3.02
N PHE A 331 13.26 -10.16 -2.45
CA PHE A 331 13.54 -9.54 -1.15
C PHE A 331 13.19 -10.46 0.02
N ASP A 332 13.87 -10.27 1.15
CA ASP A 332 13.68 -11.07 2.36
C ASP A 332 12.67 -10.41 3.33
N ARG A 333 12.09 -11.24 4.21
CA ARG A 333 11.11 -10.82 5.22
C ARG A 333 11.51 -11.39 6.57
N TRP A 334 11.23 -10.65 7.65
CA TRP A 334 11.54 -11.14 9.00
C TRP A 334 10.77 -12.43 9.30
N GLY A 335 11.47 -13.47 9.75
CA GLY A 335 10.94 -14.79 10.07
C GLY A 335 10.72 -15.73 8.87
N ASP A 336 11.12 -15.33 7.65
CA ASP A 336 11.06 -16.19 6.46
C ASP A 336 12.44 -16.72 6.05
N GLU A 337 12.47 -17.82 5.29
CA GLU A 337 13.69 -18.28 4.63
C GLU A 337 14.15 -17.28 3.58
N ARG A 338 15.47 -17.06 3.52
CA ARG A 338 16.11 -16.20 2.52
C ARG A 338 15.76 -16.65 1.10
N LYS A 339 15.44 -15.71 0.23
CA LYS A 339 15.07 -16.01 -1.15
C LYS A 339 16.28 -16.00 -2.06
N ILE A 340 16.51 -17.13 -2.72
CA ILE A 340 17.68 -17.34 -3.59
C ILE A 340 17.20 -17.88 -4.94
N LEU A 341 17.66 -17.24 -6.02
CA LEU A 341 17.60 -17.76 -7.38
C LEU A 341 19.03 -18.06 -7.81
N ASN A 342 19.38 -19.34 -7.94
CA ASN A 342 20.74 -19.72 -8.34
C ASN A 342 21.07 -19.29 -9.78
N GLU A 343 22.37 -19.27 -10.09
CA GLU A 343 22.96 -18.78 -11.31
C GLU A 343 22.51 -19.58 -12.55
N SER A 344 22.31 -20.90 -12.39
CA SER A 344 21.84 -21.77 -13.45
C SER A 344 20.42 -21.41 -13.89
N ALA A 345 19.49 -21.30 -12.93
CA ALA A 345 18.11 -20.90 -13.22
C ALA A 345 18.03 -19.46 -13.74
N PHE A 346 18.82 -18.55 -13.16
CA PHE A 346 18.93 -17.16 -13.61
C PHE A 346 19.37 -17.07 -15.08
N THR A 347 20.46 -17.74 -15.46
CA THR A 347 20.99 -17.71 -16.83
C THR A 347 20.11 -18.45 -17.83
N GLU A 348 19.40 -19.50 -17.43
CA GLU A 348 18.42 -20.19 -18.27
C GLU A 348 17.28 -19.25 -18.69
N ILE A 349 16.67 -18.57 -17.71
CA ILE A 349 15.56 -17.64 -17.94
C ILE A 349 16.04 -16.46 -18.79
N LEU A 350 17.17 -15.84 -18.42
CA LEU A 350 17.72 -14.69 -19.13
C LEU A 350 18.14 -15.05 -20.57
N GLY A 351 18.71 -16.24 -20.76
CA GLY A 351 19.06 -16.76 -22.08
C GLY A 351 17.83 -16.98 -22.97
N ALA A 352 16.69 -17.40 -22.40
CA ALA A 352 15.43 -17.47 -23.15
C ALA A 352 14.95 -16.09 -23.64
N ILE A 353 15.10 -15.05 -22.83
CA ILE A 353 14.79 -13.66 -23.20
C ILE A 353 15.70 -13.19 -24.35
N PHE A 354 17.01 -13.41 -24.23
CA PHE A 354 17.98 -13.02 -25.27
C PHE A 354 17.77 -13.76 -26.60
N ARG A 355 17.44 -15.06 -26.58
CA ARG A 355 17.13 -15.82 -27.81
C ARG A 355 15.97 -15.24 -28.62
N GLN A 356 15.07 -14.49 -27.99
CA GLN A 356 13.95 -13.82 -28.64
C GLN A 356 14.25 -12.38 -29.06
N ASN A 357 15.50 -11.91 -28.88
CA ASN A 357 15.91 -10.52 -29.16
C ASN A 357 15.06 -9.50 -28.37
N ALA A 358 14.67 -9.85 -27.14
CA ALA A 358 13.92 -8.98 -26.24
C ALA A 358 14.88 -8.21 -25.31
N SER A 359 14.56 -6.94 -25.05
CA SER A 359 15.24 -6.16 -24.01
C SER A 359 14.79 -6.61 -22.61
N VAL A 360 15.62 -6.36 -21.61
CA VAL A 360 15.33 -6.76 -20.22
C VAL A 360 15.89 -5.73 -19.25
N ASN A 361 15.14 -5.47 -18.19
CA ASN A 361 15.59 -4.71 -17.03
C ASN A 361 15.66 -5.65 -15.82
N LEU A 362 16.85 -5.79 -15.23
CA LEU A 362 17.09 -6.67 -14.08
C LEU A 362 16.56 -6.00 -12.80
N TYR A 363 15.57 -6.61 -12.18
CA TYR A 363 14.98 -6.16 -10.93
C TYR A 363 15.32 -7.22 -9.86
N MET A 364 16.39 -7.07 -9.09
CA MET A 364 17.29 -5.93 -8.99
C MET A 364 18.69 -6.30 -9.47
N PHE A 365 19.28 -5.46 -10.33
CA PHE A 365 20.72 -5.58 -10.63
C PHE A 365 21.59 -5.32 -9.40
N HIS A 366 21.21 -4.32 -8.59
CA HIS A 366 21.73 -4.02 -7.27
C HIS A 366 20.56 -3.51 -6.44
N GLY A 367 20.25 -4.17 -5.32
CA GLY A 367 19.13 -3.76 -4.47
C GLY A 367 19.52 -2.80 -3.33
N GLY A 368 20.64 -3.06 -2.65
CA GLY A 368 21.17 -2.19 -1.59
C GLY A 368 20.47 -2.40 -0.23
N THR A 369 20.12 -1.32 0.46
CA THR A 369 19.61 -1.34 1.85
C THR A 369 18.41 -0.42 2.04
N ASN A 370 17.38 -0.91 2.74
CA ASN A 370 16.26 -0.12 3.23
C ASN A 370 16.64 0.62 4.53
N PHE A 371 17.47 1.65 4.43
CA PHE A 371 17.93 2.38 5.63
C PHE A 371 16.79 2.97 6.48
N GLY A 372 17.05 3.06 7.78
CA GLY A 372 16.13 3.63 8.75
C GLY A 372 14.78 2.91 8.82
N PHE A 373 13.70 3.67 8.68
CA PHE A 373 12.33 3.16 8.77
C PHE A 373 11.65 3.04 7.40
N MET A 374 12.43 2.89 6.32
CA MET A 374 11.92 2.93 4.94
C MET A 374 11.54 1.54 4.39
N ASN A 375 11.71 0.47 5.17
CA ASN A 375 11.32 -0.87 4.74
C ASN A 375 9.81 -0.99 4.49
N GLY A 376 9.44 -1.76 3.47
CA GLY A 376 8.05 -2.09 3.16
C GLY A 376 7.52 -3.26 3.98
N ALA A 377 6.27 -3.63 3.71
CA ALA A 377 5.64 -4.85 4.21
C ALA A 377 4.67 -5.40 3.17
N ASN A 378 4.43 -6.71 3.22
CA ASN A 378 3.46 -7.41 2.40
C ASN A 378 2.28 -7.88 3.25
N ALA A 379 1.12 -7.90 2.60
CA ALA A 379 -0.09 -8.54 3.08
C ALA A 379 -0.23 -9.86 2.30
N ASP A 380 0.19 -10.95 2.91
CA ASP A 380 0.11 -12.29 2.31
C ASP A 380 -1.27 -12.92 2.54
N ASN A 381 -1.41 -14.20 2.16
CA ASN A 381 -2.55 -15.11 2.38
C ASN A 381 -3.61 -14.59 3.36
N THR A 382 -4.87 -14.66 2.96
CA THR A 382 -5.98 -14.35 3.87
C THR A 382 -6.10 -15.45 4.94
N SER A 383 -6.55 -15.08 6.14
CA SER A 383 -6.94 -16.01 7.20
C SER A 383 -7.94 -17.07 6.68
N ASN A 384 -8.13 -18.18 7.42
CA ASN A 384 -9.00 -19.29 6.97
C ASN A 384 -10.44 -18.86 6.67
N ASP A 385 -10.94 -17.83 7.36
CA ASP A 385 -12.23 -17.18 7.14
C ASP A 385 -12.20 -16.16 5.97
N GLY A 386 -11.03 -15.85 5.43
CA GLY A 386 -10.84 -15.02 4.24
C GLY A 386 -10.75 -13.52 4.53
N VAL A 387 -10.29 -13.19 5.73
CA VAL A 387 -10.82 -12.07 6.47
C VAL A 387 -9.75 -11.05 6.84
N TYR A 388 -8.64 -11.54 7.37
CA TYR A 388 -7.47 -10.74 7.69
C TYR A 388 -6.32 -11.15 6.78
N HIS A 389 -5.40 -10.22 6.54
CA HIS A 389 -4.19 -10.50 5.77
C HIS A 389 -3.00 -10.64 6.69
N LEU A 390 -2.17 -11.65 6.43
CA LEU A 390 -0.96 -11.90 7.18
C LEU A 390 0.03 -10.76 6.95
N HIS A 391 0.39 -10.02 8.00
CA HIS A 391 1.36 -8.93 7.88
C HIS A 391 2.79 -9.49 7.90
N ARG A 392 3.61 -9.09 6.91
CA ARG A 392 5.00 -9.54 6.77
C ARG A 392 5.91 -8.38 6.41
N ALA A 393 6.68 -7.87 7.38
CA ALA A 393 7.62 -6.79 7.18
C ALA A 393 8.87 -7.26 6.41
N ALA A 394 9.29 -6.47 5.41
CA ALA A 394 10.55 -6.68 4.73
C ALA A 394 11.72 -6.45 5.69
N SER A 395 12.82 -7.18 5.49
CA SER A 395 14.06 -6.96 6.22
C SER A 395 14.72 -5.63 5.83
N THR A 396 15.74 -5.24 6.60
CA THR A 396 16.48 -3.99 6.35
C THR A 396 17.37 -4.13 5.11
N SER A 397 18.02 -5.27 4.94
CA SER A 397 18.77 -5.55 3.72
C SER A 397 17.83 -5.68 2.54
N TYR A 398 18.16 -5.01 1.44
CA TYR A 398 17.51 -5.16 0.15
C TYR A 398 18.46 -5.81 -0.85
N ASP A 399 19.36 -6.68 -0.38
CA ASP A 399 20.33 -7.43 -1.19
C ASP A 399 19.68 -8.14 -2.40
N TYR A 400 18.46 -8.65 -2.20
CA TYR A 400 17.61 -9.25 -3.23
C TYR A 400 18.14 -10.55 -3.85
N ASN A 401 19.29 -11.07 -3.39
CA ASN A 401 20.11 -12.02 -4.15
C ASN A 401 20.40 -11.48 -5.57
N ALA A 402 20.65 -10.17 -5.68
CA ALA A 402 20.99 -9.49 -6.91
C ALA A 402 22.37 -9.93 -7.45
N PRO A 403 22.67 -9.70 -8.74
CA PRO A 403 24.03 -9.81 -9.28
C PRO A 403 25.04 -8.97 -8.49
N VAL A 404 24.65 -7.81 -7.99
CA VAL A 404 25.50 -6.96 -7.15
C VAL A 404 24.89 -6.88 -5.75
N ILE A 405 25.58 -7.46 -4.77
CA ILE A 405 25.09 -7.62 -3.39
C ILE A 405 24.96 -6.29 -2.65
N GLU A 406 24.42 -6.31 -1.42
CA GLU A 406 24.11 -5.13 -0.61
C GLU A 406 25.25 -4.11 -0.47
N ASN A 407 26.49 -4.55 -0.25
CA ASN A 407 27.65 -3.65 -0.16
C ASN A 407 28.22 -3.25 -1.53
N GLY A 408 27.61 -3.70 -2.63
CA GLY A 408 28.00 -3.42 -4.00
C GLY A 408 29.07 -4.35 -4.59
N GLU A 409 29.41 -5.47 -3.92
CA GLU A 409 30.32 -6.48 -4.48
C GLU A 409 29.63 -7.33 -5.56
N ALA A 410 30.43 -7.90 -6.47
CA ALA A 410 29.94 -8.80 -7.50
C ALA A 410 29.67 -10.19 -6.90
N ASP A 411 28.42 -10.64 -6.96
CA ASP A 411 27.99 -12.00 -6.63
C ASP A 411 28.42 -12.98 -7.74
N PRO A 412 28.55 -14.29 -7.49
CA PRO A 412 28.62 -15.30 -8.56
C PRO A 412 27.62 -15.09 -9.71
N LYS A 413 26.41 -14.59 -9.41
CA LYS A 413 25.41 -14.23 -10.41
C LYS A 413 25.85 -13.11 -11.37
N PHE A 414 26.66 -12.15 -10.92
CA PHE A 414 27.26 -11.12 -11.79
C PHE A 414 28.16 -11.74 -12.86
N PHE A 415 29.02 -12.68 -12.47
CA PHE A 415 29.93 -13.34 -13.41
C PHE A 415 29.20 -14.26 -14.39
N ALA A 416 28.11 -14.89 -13.93
CA ALA A 416 27.20 -15.65 -14.79
C ALA A 416 26.51 -14.73 -15.83
N LEU A 417 26.04 -13.56 -15.40
CA LEU A 417 25.47 -12.53 -16.29
C LEU A 417 26.51 -12.05 -17.32
N GLN A 418 27.74 -11.74 -16.88
CA GLN A 418 28.82 -11.29 -17.76
C GLN A 418 29.13 -12.33 -18.84
N SER A 419 29.20 -13.61 -18.45
CA SER A 419 29.42 -14.73 -19.37
C SER A 419 28.29 -14.85 -20.40
N LEU A 420 27.04 -14.67 -19.96
CA LEU A 420 25.88 -14.72 -20.85
C LEU A 420 25.84 -13.52 -21.83
N ILE A 421 26.16 -12.31 -21.37
CA ILE A 421 26.27 -11.14 -22.25
C ILE A 421 27.40 -11.36 -23.27
N GLN A 422 28.55 -11.89 -22.85
CA GLN A 422 29.64 -12.21 -23.77
C GLN A 422 29.24 -13.21 -24.85
N GLN A 423 28.34 -14.15 -24.54
CA GLN A 423 27.83 -15.15 -25.48
C GLN A 423 26.83 -14.56 -26.49
N TYR A 424 25.86 -13.75 -26.05
CA TYR A 424 24.76 -13.27 -26.89
C TYR A 424 25.01 -11.89 -27.52
N HIS A 425 25.82 -11.05 -26.86
CA HIS A 425 26.09 -9.66 -27.21
C HIS A 425 27.58 -9.31 -26.96
N PRO A 426 28.52 -9.98 -27.64
CA PRO A 426 29.96 -9.79 -27.41
C PRO A 426 30.44 -8.34 -27.59
N GLU A 427 29.75 -7.57 -28.44
CA GLU A 427 30.01 -6.14 -28.66
C GLU A 427 29.72 -5.26 -27.43
N ASN A 428 28.92 -5.75 -26.48
CA ASN A 428 28.52 -5.05 -25.26
C ASN A 428 29.22 -5.63 -24.01
N SER A 429 30.21 -6.51 -24.18
CA SER A 429 30.95 -7.09 -23.07
C SER A 429 31.88 -6.04 -22.43
N ILE A 430 31.72 -5.82 -21.13
CA ILE A 430 32.62 -4.96 -20.33
C ILE A 430 33.39 -5.86 -19.38
N SER A 431 34.72 -5.71 -19.36
CA SER A 431 35.64 -6.55 -18.56
C SER A 431 36.16 -5.89 -17.28
N VAL A 432 35.90 -4.58 -17.08
CA VAL A 432 36.46 -3.84 -15.95
C VAL A 432 35.49 -3.88 -14.77
N ILE A 433 35.87 -4.59 -13.71
CA ILE A 433 35.23 -4.51 -12.40
C ILE A 433 35.99 -3.46 -11.59
N PRO A 434 35.32 -2.46 -10.99
CA PRO A 434 36.00 -1.48 -10.14
C PRO A 434 36.76 -2.16 -8.99
N GLU A 435 38.02 -1.78 -8.79
CA GLU A 435 38.79 -2.25 -7.63
C GLU A 435 38.20 -1.69 -6.33
N ARG A 436 38.24 -2.50 -5.27
CA ARG A 436 37.83 -2.11 -3.92
C ARG A 436 39.02 -2.16 -2.98
N PRO A 437 39.14 -1.20 -2.04
CA PRO A 437 40.12 -1.29 -0.96
C PRO A 437 39.93 -2.59 -0.17
N ALA A 438 41.02 -3.14 0.36
CA ALA A 438 40.93 -4.28 1.26
C ALA A 438 40.20 -3.87 2.54
N ASN A 439 39.13 -4.59 2.88
CA ASN A 439 38.35 -4.31 4.08
C ASN A 439 39.17 -4.61 5.35
N ARG A 440 39.14 -3.69 6.32
CA ARG A 440 39.68 -3.90 7.66
C ARG A 440 38.54 -3.88 8.67
N VAL A 441 38.37 -4.96 9.41
CA VAL A 441 37.32 -5.09 10.43
C VAL A 441 37.65 -4.20 11.63
N LEU A 442 36.69 -3.37 12.06
CA LEU A 442 36.87 -2.44 13.18
C LEU A 442 36.86 -3.11 14.57
N GLY A 443 36.38 -4.35 14.67
CA GLY A 443 36.35 -5.12 15.91
C GLY A 443 35.08 -4.90 16.75
N VAL A 444 35.21 -5.02 18.06
CA VAL A 444 34.06 -5.01 19.00
C VAL A 444 33.91 -3.66 19.68
N VAL A 445 32.67 -3.16 19.75
CA VAL A 445 32.31 -2.00 20.57
C VAL A 445 31.64 -2.49 21.85
N GLN A 446 32.18 -2.08 22.99
CA GLN A 446 31.60 -2.34 24.31
C GLN A 446 30.72 -1.16 24.72
N PHE A 447 29.46 -1.43 25.08
CA PHE A 447 28.57 -0.44 25.67
C PHE A 447 28.86 -0.37 27.16
N SER A 448 29.09 0.85 27.66
CA SER A 448 29.38 1.08 29.09
C SER A 448 28.22 1.75 29.81
N GLU A 449 27.28 2.36 29.07
CA GLU A 449 26.19 3.12 29.65
C GLU A 449 24.88 2.93 28.87
N PHE A 450 23.75 3.10 29.56
CA PHE A 450 22.40 2.94 29.00
C PHE A 450 21.42 3.99 29.54
N LEU A 451 20.31 4.20 28.82
CA LEU A 451 19.19 5.06 29.19
C LEU A 451 17.89 4.28 28.97
N THR A 452 17.06 4.13 30.00
CA THR A 452 15.79 3.39 29.83
C THR A 452 14.75 4.20 29.06
N LEU A 453 13.74 3.53 28.51
CA LEU A 453 12.62 4.20 27.85
C LEU A 453 11.94 5.21 28.78
N SER A 454 11.67 4.83 30.03
CA SER A 454 11.10 5.74 31.03
C SER A 454 11.96 7.01 31.21
N ASP A 455 13.27 6.85 31.38
CA ASP A 455 14.20 7.98 31.48
C ASP A 455 14.24 8.82 30.20
N LEU A 456 14.15 8.21 29.02
CA LEU A 456 14.09 8.91 27.73
C LEU A 456 12.84 9.80 27.64
N LEU A 457 11.68 9.29 28.05
CA LEU A 457 10.42 10.04 28.06
C LEU A 457 10.45 11.20 29.06
N ASP A 458 11.13 11.03 30.20
CA ASP A 458 11.19 12.03 31.27
C ASP A 458 12.26 13.10 31.05
N LYS A 459 13.43 12.73 30.51
CA LYS A 459 14.61 13.60 30.46
C LYS A 459 14.84 14.26 29.10
N ILE A 460 14.37 13.66 28.00
CA ILE A 460 14.73 14.07 26.64
C ILE A 460 13.52 14.47 25.81
N LEU A 461 12.49 13.61 25.82
CA LEU A 461 11.35 13.84 24.94
C LEU A 461 10.35 14.79 25.59
N VAL A 462 9.81 15.68 24.77
CA VAL A 462 8.69 16.54 25.15
C VAL A 462 7.42 15.87 24.63
N PRO A 463 6.39 15.66 25.48
CA PRO A 463 5.14 15.08 25.00
C PRO A 463 4.50 16.00 23.97
N MET A 464 4.03 15.41 22.87
CA MET A 464 3.35 16.13 21.79
C MET A 464 2.01 16.73 22.24
N GLY A 465 1.41 16.17 23.28
CA GLY A 465 0.13 16.59 23.82
C GLY A 465 -0.58 15.43 24.52
N ARG A 466 -1.86 15.68 24.82
CA ARG A 466 -2.76 14.73 25.47
C ARG A 466 -3.87 14.31 24.52
N ILE A 467 -4.26 13.04 24.57
CA ILE A 467 -5.38 12.46 23.81
C ILE A 467 -6.28 11.64 24.73
N SER A 468 -7.54 11.42 24.32
CA SER A 468 -8.52 10.73 25.15
C SER A 468 -8.34 9.21 25.19
N LYS A 469 -7.66 8.63 24.21
CA LYS A 469 -7.36 7.18 24.12
C LYS A 469 -6.22 6.95 23.11
N PRO A 470 -5.43 5.87 23.23
CA PRO A 470 -4.50 5.46 22.19
C PRO A 470 -5.21 5.30 20.82
N THR A 471 -4.55 5.77 19.76
CA THR A 471 -5.08 5.73 18.39
C THR A 471 -3.98 5.38 17.38
N TYR A 472 -4.33 5.25 16.10
CA TYR A 472 -3.33 5.04 15.06
C TYR A 472 -2.50 6.29 14.78
N VAL A 473 -1.26 6.09 14.33
CA VAL A 473 -0.30 7.18 14.13
C VAL A 473 -0.77 8.19 13.08
N GLU A 474 -1.55 7.74 12.09
CA GLU A 474 -2.13 8.56 11.04
C GLU A 474 -3.22 9.52 11.55
N TYR A 475 -3.87 9.18 12.67
CA TYR A 475 -4.92 10.00 13.30
C TYR A 475 -4.39 10.88 14.44
N LEU A 476 -3.13 10.72 14.85
CA LEU A 476 -2.56 11.49 15.96
C LEU A 476 -2.69 13.00 15.75
N CYS A 477 -2.39 13.50 14.55
CA CYS A 477 -2.47 14.95 14.30
C CYS A 477 -3.89 15.53 14.22
N SER A 478 -4.93 14.70 14.13
CA SER A 478 -6.31 15.19 14.30
C SER A 478 -6.74 15.27 15.75
N GLU A 479 -6.11 14.51 16.64
CA GLU A 479 -6.43 14.45 18.07
C GLU A 479 -5.53 15.37 18.91
N LEU A 480 -4.31 15.65 18.44
CA LEU A 480 -3.33 16.47 19.14
C LEU A 480 -3.50 17.97 18.89
N PRO A 481 -3.14 18.83 19.87
CA PRO A 481 -3.13 20.27 19.67
C PRO A 481 -2.10 20.68 18.59
N SER A 482 -2.44 21.71 17.81
CA SER A 482 -1.56 22.27 16.78
C SER A 482 -0.36 22.99 17.41
N PRO A 483 0.87 22.92 16.82
CA PRO A 483 1.20 22.29 15.54
C PRO A 483 1.67 20.83 15.65
N CYS A 484 1.00 19.92 14.94
CA CYS A 484 1.41 18.52 14.78
C CYS A 484 1.99 18.28 13.37
N ARG A 485 3.12 17.56 13.25
CA ARG A 485 3.84 17.34 11.98
C ARG A 485 4.06 15.85 11.66
N ALA A 486 3.05 15.24 11.03
CA ALA A 486 3.13 13.95 10.37
C ALA A 486 3.97 14.01 9.06
N PRO A 487 4.46 12.89 8.52
CA PRO A 487 4.30 11.51 9.00
C PRO A 487 5.18 11.15 10.22
N PHE A 488 4.70 10.19 10.99
CA PHE A 488 5.44 9.53 12.07
C PHE A 488 6.01 8.21 11.55
N TYR A 489 7.25 7.91 11.91
CA TYR A 489 7.94 6.66 11.56
C TYR A 489 8.59 6.08 12.80
N GLY A 490 8.84 4.77 12.80
CA GLY A 490 9.52 4.12 13.92
C GLY A 490 8.55 3.83 15.06
N PHE A 491 8.55 4.66 16.09
CA PHE A 491 7.85 4.37 17.34
C PHE A 491 7.04 5.56 17.86
N ILE A 492 5.93 5.25 18.54
CA ILE A 492 5.14 6.17 19.35
C ILE A 492 4.96 5.56 20.74
N ALA A 493 5.10 6.36 21.80
CA ALA A 493 4.76 5.93 23.15
C ALA A 493 3.50 6.66 23.65
N TYR A 494 2.53 5.88 24.12
CA TYR A 494 1.38 6.37 24.87
C TYR A 494 1.62 6.14 26.35
N ARG A 495 1.65 7.21 27.16
CA ARG A 495 1.88 7.12 28.61
C ARG A 495 0.66 7.57 29.38
N HIS A 496 0.31 6.83 30.44
CA HIS A 496 -0.83 7.14 31.31
C HIS A 496 -0.47 6.92 32.78
N SER A 497 -1.02 7.75 33.66
CA SER A 497 -0.82 7.61 35.10
C SER A 497 -1.93 6.76 35.74
N LEU A 498 -1.56 5.62 36.31
CA LEU A 498 -2.45 4.59 36.85
C LEU A 498 -3.01 4.93 38.25
N VAL A 499 -3.39 6.18 38.50
CA VAL A 499 -3.89 6.63 39.81
C VAL A 499 -5.23 6.02 40.24
N GLU A 500 -5.95 5.37 39.32
CA GLU A 500 -7.31 4.84 39.54
C GLU A 500 -7.36 3.32 39.84
N ILE A 501 -6.20 2.65 39.91
CA ILE A 501 -6.13 1.20 40.03
C ILE A 501 -6.09 0.75 41.50
N GLY A 502 -6.97 -0.20 41.85
CA GLY A 502 -7.03 -0.85 43.17
C GLY A 502 -6.07 -2.04 43.31
N HIS A 503 -6.12 -2.74 44.45
CA HIS A 503 -5.28 -3.91 44.74
C HIS A 503 -5.51 -5.06 43.73
N ASP A 504 -4.43 -5.76 43.36
CA ASP A 504 -4.42 -7.04 42.62
C ASP A 504 -5.43 -7.14 41.46
N THR A 505 -5.24 -6.33 40.41
CA THR A 505 -6.10 -6.35 39.21
C THR A 505 -5.29 -6.37 37.92
N SER A 506 -5.91 -6.70 36.80
CA SER A 506 -5.32 -6.57 35.47
C SER A 506 -5.87 -5.33 34.77
N ILE A 507 -5.06 -4.73 33.89
CA ILE A 507 -5.57 -3.87 32.83
C ILE A 507 -5.85 -4.73 31.60
N ILE A 508 -6.93 -4.42 30.90
CA ILE A 508 -7.31 -5.04 29.64
C ILE A 508 -7.14 -4.03 28.53
N LEU A 509 -6.26 -4.31 27.58
CA LEU A 509 -6.15 -3.56 26.34
C LEU A 509 -7.03 -4.25 25.30
N SER A 510 -8.15 -3.63 24.93
CA SER A 510 -9.06 -4.14 23.89
C SER A 510 -9.05 -3.18 22.70
N GLY A 511 -8.57 -3.64 21.55
CA GLY A 511 -8.37 -2.77 20.40
C GLY A 511 -7.80 -3.49 19.21
N VAL A 512 -7.16 -2.76 18.30
CA VAL A 512 -6.54 -3.29 17.11
C VAL A 512 -5.10 -2.80 17.04
N VAL A 513 -4.16 -3.73 16.92
CA VAL A 513 -2.72 -3.46 16.80
C VAL A 513 -2.33 -3.35 15.33
N GLY A 514 -1.51 -2.36 14.99
CA GLY A 514 -0.74 -2.30 13.75
C GLY A 514 0.65 -1.73 14.06
N ASP A 515 1.77 -2.44 14.05
CA ASP A 515 1.99 -3.84 13.75
C ASP A 515 2.44 -4.60 15.00
N ARG A 516 2.91 -3.89 16.03
CA ARG A 516 3.41 -4.46 17.28
C ARG A 516 3.28 -3.46 18.42
N ILE A 517 2.89 -3.94 19.60
CA ILE A 517 2.91 -3.15 20.83
C ILE A 517 3.67 -3.86 21.96
N GLN A 518 4.21 -3.04 22.85
CA GLN A 518 4.77 -3.45 24.13
C GLN A 518 4.06 -2.71 25.25
N VAL A 519 3.68 -3.44 26.31
CA VAL A 519 3.05 -2.87 27.50
C VAL A 519 4.06 -2.88 28.63
N ILE A 520 4.45 -1.70 29.07
CA ILE A 520 5.42 -1.46 30.14
C ILE A 520 4.68 -0.83 31.31
N VAL A 521 4.85 -1.40 32.51
CA VAL A 521 4.27 -0.88 33.75
C VAL A 521 5.39 -0.66 34.76
N ASP A 522 5.48 0.54 35.32
CA ASP A 522 6.53 0.96 36.25
C ASP A 522 7.96 0.54 35.83
N GLY A 523 8.30 0.78 34.56
CA GLY A 523 9.63 0.47 34.01
C GLY A 523 9.89 -1.03 33.81
N ARG A 524 8.84 -1.87 33.74
CA ARG A 524 8.94 -3.31 33.44
C ARG A 524 8.07 -3.69 32.26
N LEU A 525 8.66 -4.30 31.24
CA LEU A 525 7.98 -4.89 30.09
C LEU A 525 7.20 -6.13 30.55
N LEU A 526 5.87 -6.05 30.48
CA LEU A 526 4.98 -7.14 30.92
C LEU A 526 4.36 -7.91 29.75
N ASN A 527 4.25 -7.31 28.57
CA ASN A 527 3.69 -7.98 27.40
C ASN A 527 4.29 -7.42 26.10
N THR A 528 4.50 -8.30 25.12
CA THR A 528 4.73 -7.94 23.71
C THR A 528 3.66 -8.62 22.86
N THR A 529 2.89 -7.84 22.09
CA THR A 529 1.88 -8.38 21.18
C THR A 529 2.19 -7.98 19.74
N TYR A 530 2.19 -8.97 18.84
CA TYR A 530 2.34 -8.79 17.41
C TYR A 530 0.98 -8.89 16.72
N ALA A 531 0.68 -7.97 15.81
CA ALA A 531 -0.42 -8.15 14.88
C ALA A 531 -0.05 -9.25 13.88
N GLN A 532 -0.49 -10.48 14.14
CA GLN A 532 -0.33 -11.56 13.17
C GLN A 532 -1.07 -11.23 11.88
N TRP A 533 -2.24 -10.61 11.99
CA TRP A 533 -3.02 -10.18 10.85
C TRP A 533 -3.44 -8.71 10.96
N ILE A 534 -3.48 -8.06 9.80
CA ILE A 534 -3.88 -6.66 9.69
C ILE A 534 -5.31 -6.50 10.21
N GLN A 535 -5.50 -5.53 11.10
CA GLN A 535 -6.79 -5.15 11.67
C GLN A 535 -7.47 -6.21 12.57
N THR A 536 -6.73 -7.20 13.07
CA THR A 536 -7.29 -8.15 14.05
C THR A 536 -7.50 -7.49 15.41
N PRO A 537 -8.72 -7.59 15.99
CA PRO A 537 -8.93 -7.19 17.37
C PRO A 537 -8.11 -8.05 18.32
N VAL A 538 -7.47 -7.42 19.29
CA VAL A 538 -6.75 -8.07 20.38
C VAL A 538 -7.39 -7.68 21.71
N GLU A 539 -7.34 -8.60 22.65
CA GLU A 539 -7.63 -8.37 24.05
C GLU A 539 -6.46 -8.90 24.87
N ILE A 540 -5.79 -8.00 25.60
CA ILE A 540 -4.57 -8.33 26.33
C ILE A 540 -4.80 -7.99 27.80
N ALA A 541 -4.79 -9.01 28.65
CA ALA A 541 -4.78 -8.85 30.10
C ALA A 541 -3.34 -8.70 30.59
N VAL A 542 -3.04 -7.59 31.28
CA VAL A 542 -1.72 -7.31 31.86
C VAL A 542 -1.89 -7.14 33.37
N PRO A 543 -1.31 -8.03 34.19
CA PRO A 543 -1.40 -7.93 35.64
C PRO A 543 -0.63 -6.72 36.13
N VAL A 544 -1.23 -5.92 37.02
CA VAL A 544 -0.59 -4.75 37.63
C VAL A 544 -0.56 -4.89 39.15
N LEU A 545 0.55 -4.48 39.75
CA LEU A 545 0.73 -4.55 41.20
C LEU A 545 -0.04 -3.42 41.89
N GLU A 546 -0.38 -3.67 43.15
CA GLU A 546 -0.85 -2.62 44.05
C GLU A 546 0.15 -1.44 44.08
N ASN A 547 -0.37 -0.22 43.90
CA ASN A 547 0.40 1.04 43.80
C ASN A 547 1.13 1.28 42.48
N SER A 548 0.86 0.50 41.42
CA SER A 548 1.40 0.82 40.09
C SER A 548 0.98 2.23 39.66
N ARG A 549 1.91 3.02 39.10
CA ARG A 549 1.67 4.45 38.82
C ARG A 549 1.82 4.82 37.37
N ASP A 550 2.61 4.07 36.62
CA ASP A 550 2.97 4.41 35.26
C ASP A 550 2.67 3.27 34.30
N LEU A 551 2.00 3.61 33.20
CA LEU A 551 1.72 2.72 32.09
C LEU A 551 2.24 3.34 30.80
N ILE A 552 3.09 2.62 30.08
CA ILE A 552 3.56 2.97 28.75
C ILE A 552 3.12 1.87 27.77
N ILE A 553 2.42 2.27 26.72
CA ILE A 553 2.18 1.44 25.53
C ILE A 553 3.12 1.94 24.45
N LEU A 554 4.22 1.22 24.23
CA LEU A 554 5.16 1.49 23.16
C LEU A 554 4.67 0.80 21.88
N VAL A 555 4.46 1.57 20.83
CA VAL A 555 3.97 1.07 19.55
C VAL A 555 5.05 1.21 18.50
N GLU A 556 5.27 0.14 17.74
CA GLU A 556 6.13 0.15 16.56
C GLU A 556 5.26 0.26 15.30
N ASN A 557 5.52 1.31 14.51
CA ASN A 557 4.86 1.65 13.25
C ASN A 557 3.36 2.04 13.37
N MET A 558 2.43 1.33 12.69
CA MET A 558 1.09 1.81 12.32
C MET A 558 0.18 2.27 13.49
N GLY A 559 0.53 2.00 14.76
CA GLY A 559 -0.20 2.43 15.94
C GLY A 559 -1.08 1.34 16.60
N PHE A 560 -1.77 1.73 17.67
CA PHE A 560 -2.75 0.90 18.37
C PHE A 560 -4.01 1.72 18.57
N GLU A 561 -5.14 1.26 18.04
CA GLU A 561 -6.44 1.87 18.30
C GLU A 561 -7.24 0.98 19.24
N GLY A 562 -7.44 1.44 20.47
CA GLY A 562 -8.12 0.62 21.47
C GLY A 562 -8.56 1.39 22.71
N ASN A 563 -9.25 0.68 23.58
CA ASN A 563 -9.53 1.14 24.94
C ASN A 563 -8.66 0.36 25.92
N VAL A 564 -8.36 0.99 27.06
CA VAL A 564 -7.74 0.32 28.21
C VAL A 564 -8.72 0.39 29.36
N THR A 565 -9.09 -0.78 29.90
CA THR A 565 -10.07 -0.93 30.97
C THR A 565 -9.48 -1.65 32.17
N ILE A 566 -9.98 -1.37 33.37
CA ILE A 566 -9.64 -2.10 34.59
C ILE A 566 -10.51 -3.35 34.66
N GLU A 567 -9.92 -4.54 34.65
CA GLU A 567 -10.62 -5.84 34.58
C GLU A 567 -11.71 -5.96 35.66
N SER A 568 -11.36 -5.66 36.91
CA SER A 568 -12.25 -5.83 38.07
C SER A 568 -13.51 -4.96 38.03
N THR A 569 -13.49 -3.85 37.31
CA THR A 569 -14.62 -2.88 37.28
C THR A 569 -15.22 -2.69 35.89
N GLY A 570 -14.53 -3.12 34.83
CA GLY A 570 -14.85 -2.79 33.43
C GLY A 570 -14.73 -1.29 33.11
N LYS A 571 -14.27 -0.45 34.04
CA LYS A 571 -14.16 1.00 33.85
C LYS A 571 -12.98 1.31 32.93
N LYS A 572 -13.20 2.21 31.96
CA LYS A 572 -12.11 2.76 31.14
C LYS A 572 -11.19 3.62 31.98
N LEU A 573 -9.89 3.59 31.68
CA LEU A 573 -8.94 4.57 32.21
C LEU A 573 -9.36 5.98 31.78
N SER A 574 -8.98 6.97 32.61
CA SER A 574 -9.27 8.37 32.35
C SER A 574 -8.71 8.81 30.99
N PRO A 575 -9.37 9.76 30.29
CA PRO A 575 -8.98 10.18 28.95
C PRO A 575 -7.79 11.16 28.95
N ASP A 576 -6.68 10.75 29.57
CA ASP A 576 -5.52 11.62 29.86
C ASP A 576 -4.18 10.99 29.46
N TRP A 577 -4.08 10.57 28.19
CA TRP A 577 -2.89 9.90 27.65
C TRP A 577 -1.90 10.91 27.08
N LEU A 578 -0.66 10.88 27.55
CA LEU A 578 0.46 11.61 26.93
C LEU A 578 1.00 10.84 25.72
N VAL A 579 1.34 11.57 24.66
CA VAL A 579 1.88 11.01 23.42
C VAL A 579 3.31 11.50 23.19
N TYR A 580 4.22 10.58 22.87
CA TYR A 580 5.62 10.89 22.57
C TYR A 580 6.03 10.40 21.17
N ASP A 581 6.77 11.22 20.44
CA ASP A 581 7.36 10.88 19.13
C ASP A 581 8.75 10.27 19.33
N LEU A 582 8.88 8.97 19.03
CA LEU A 582 10.14 8.22 19.04
C LEU A 582 10.59 7.88 17.62
N SER A 583 10.41 8.80 16.68
CA SER A 583 10.94 8.68 15.32
C SER A 583 12.47 8.87 15.23
N PHE A 584 13.13 9.18 16.34
CA PHE A 584 14.58 9.39 16.44
C PHE A 584 15.11 10.29 15.32
N ARG A 585 14.39 11.37 15.02
CA ARG A 585 14.87 12.41 14.09
C ARG A 585 16.19 12.98 14.62
N LYS A 586 17.03 13.43 13.70
CA LYS A 586 18.39 13.94 13.99
C LYS A 586 18.51 14.78 15.28
N PRO A 587 17.63 15.76 15.58
CA PRO A 587 17.73 16.53 16.84
C PRO A 587 17.58 15.69 18.11
N ILE A 588 16.74 14.64 18.10
CA ILE A 588 16.59 13.73 19.25
C ILE A 588 17.89 12.95 19.45
N VAL A 589 18.48 12.47 18.35
CA VAL A 589 19.71 11.67 18.39
C VAL A 589 20.91 12.53 18.81
N GLU A 590 21.01 13.76 18.31
CA GLU A 590 22.04 14.73 18.73
C GLU A 590 21.88 15.13 20.20
N ASN A 591 20.65 15.27 20.71
CA ASN A 591 20.41 15.54 22.12
C ASN A 591 20.87 14.40 23.03
N LEU A 592 20.80 13.14 22.57
CA LEU A 592 21.30 11.99 23.32
C LEU A 592 22.83 12.04 23.49
N THR A 593 23.55 12.49 22.46
CA THR A 593 25.03 12.52 22.48
C THR A 593 25.63 13.80 23.03
N SER A 594 24.84 14.89 23.07
CA SER A 594 25.31 16.23 23.48
C SER A 594 25.01 16.59 24.94
N SER A 595 24.40 15.68 25.73
CA SER A 595 24.09 15.94 27.13
C SER A 595 25.37 16.07 27.97
N ASN A 596 25.50 17.17 28.72
CA ASN A 596 26.62 17.40 29.64
C ASN A 596 26.33 16.95 31.08
N ASP A 597 25.17 16.34 31.34
CA ASP A 597 24.84 15.79 32.66
C ASP A 597 25.54 14.43 32.84
N ALA A 598 26.48 14.37 33.80
CA ALA A 598 27.25 13.17 34.09
C ALA A 598 26.40 12.00 34.62
N ASN A 599 25.15 12.24 35.06
CA ASN A 599 24.21 11.21 35.49
C ASN A 599 23.12 10.95 34.44
N PHE A 600 23.30 11.47 33.23
CA PHE A 600 22.34 11.29 32.15
C PHE A 600 22.24 9.82 31.74
N TRP A 601 23.39 9.22 31.44
CA TRP A 601 23.51 7.79 31.18
C TRP A 601 23.79 7.02 32.47
N ARG A 602 23.21 5.82 32.60
CA ARG A 602 23.42 4.91 33.74
C ARG A 602 24.51 3.90 33.37
N PRO A 603 25.47 3.59 34.26
CA PRO A 603 26.51 2.60 33.97
C PRO A 603 25.91 1.19 33.85
N ILE A 604 26.42 0.40 32.90
CA ILE A 604 26.07 -1.02 32.77
C ILE A 604 26.88 -1.83 33.80
N SER A 605 26.18 -2.56 34.67
CA SER A 605 26.77 -3.48 35.64
C SER A 605 26.55 -4.94 35.23
N GLN A 606 27.39 -5.87 35.69
CA GLN A 606 27.29 -7.31 35.35
C GLN A 606 25.95 -7.98 35.72
N SER A 607 25.14 -7.34 36.58
CA SER A 607 23.83 -7.81 37.02
C SER A 607 22.68 -6.90 36.58
N CYS A 608 22.85 -6.17 35.48
CA CYS A 608 21.84 -5.23 34.98
C CYS A 608 20.58 -5.98 34.48
N ASP A 609 19.61 -6.18 35.36
CA ASP A 609 18.23 -6.54 35.00
C ASP A 609 17.51 -5.30 34.41
N ILE A 610 17.85 -4.95 33.18
CA ILE A 610 17.11 -3.93 32.42
C ILE A 610 15.81 -4.59 31.96
N ALA A 611 14.70 -4.20 32.58
CA ALA A 611 13.41 -4.83 32.42
C ALA A 611 12.50 -4.12 31.39
N GLU A 612 12.95 -3.04 30.75
CA GLU A 612 12.21 -2.27 29.75
C GLU A 612 13.10 -1.94 28.53
N PRO A 613 12.54 -1.53 27.38
CA PRO A 613 13.34 -1.05 26.25
C PRO A 613 14.35 0.02 26.69
N ALA A 614 15.55 -0.01 26.12
CA ALA A 614 16.63 0.88 26.52
C ALA A 614 17.53 1.29 25.35
N ILE A 615 18.14 2.46 25.49
CA ILE A 615 19.16 2.99 24.59
C ILE A 615 20.53 2.66 25.15
N TYR A 616 21.44 2.19 24.31
CA TYR A 616 22.84 1.91 24.60
C TYR A 616 23.72 2.86 23.79
N PHE A 617 24.73 3.44 24.43
CA PHE A 617 25.66 4.38 23.80
C PHE A 617 27.10 3.88 23.87
N GLY A 618 27.78 3.91 22.72
CA GLY A 618 29.16 3.45 22.58
C GLY A 618 29.97 4.40 21.71
N LYS A 619 31.28 4.45 22.00
CA LYS A 619 32.28 5.15 21.20
C LYS A 619 33.30 4.15 20.68
N PHE A 620 33.73 4.33 19.45
CA PHE A 620 34.78 3.51 18.83
C PHE A 620 35.66 4.36 17.92
N PHE A 621 36.83 3.84 17.55
CA PHE A 621 37.75 4.54 16.65
C PHE A 621 37.85 3.78 15.33
N ALA A 622 37.86 4.53 14.22
CA ALA A 622 38.19 4.02 12.90
C ALA A 622 39.40 4.79 12.36
N ASP A 623 40.30 4.10 11.68
CA ASP A 623 41.50 4.65 11.07
C ASP A 623 41.55 4.32 9.56
N GLN A 624 42.23 5.16 8.78
CA GLN A 624 42.35 4.95 7.35
C GLN A 624 43.12 3.64 7.02
N PRO A 625 42.74 2.90 5.95
CA PRO A 625 41.60 3.18 5.07
C PRO A 625 40.27 2.78 5.73
N ILE A 626 39.30 3.70 5.72
CA ILE A 626 37.94 3.41 6.17
C ILE A 626 37.23 2.62 5.08
N THR A 627 36.78 1.41 5.42
CA THR A 627 36.04 0.53 4.51
C THR A 627 34.68 0.17 5.07
N ASP A 628 33.82 -0.31 4.17
CA ASP A 628 32.51 -0.83 4.50
C ASP A 628 32.59 -1.92 5.59
N GLN A 629 31.59 -1.95 6.47
CA GLN A 629 31.48 -2.92 7.55
C GLN A 629 30.07 -3.51 7.63
N PHE A 630 29.89 -4.53 8.45
CA PHE A 630 28.59 -4.99 8.91
C PHE A 630 28.58 -5.09 10.44
N LEU A 631 27.48 -4.73 11.10
CA LEU A 631 27.28 -4.93 12.54
C LEU A 631 26.54 -6.24 12.79
N ASN A 632 27.03 -7.11 13.68
CA ASN A 632 26.45 -8.42 13.98
C ASN A 632 25.51 -8.38 15.20
N PHE A 633 24.23 -8.70 15.01
CA PHE A 633 23.18 -8.64 16.04
C PHE A 633 22.80 -10.02 16.64
N ARG A 634 23.67 -11.04 16.57
CA ARG A 634 23.38 -12.39 17.13
C ARG A 634 22.95 -12.37 18.59
N ASP A 635 23.59 -11.54 19.40
CA ASP A 635 23.35 -11.45 20.84
C ASP A 635 22.27 -10.43 21.21
N TRP A 636 21.64 -9.78 20.22
CA TRP A 636 20.60 -8.77 20.40
C TRP A 636 19.26 -9.28 19.88
N GLU A 637 18.16 -8.82 20.46
CA GLU A 637 16.84 -9.39 20.17
C GLU A 637 16.12 -8.59 19.08
N LYS A 638 15.77 -7.33 19.33
CA LYS A 638 15.10 -6.51 18.32
C LYS A 638 15.29 -5.03 18.58
N GLY A 639 15.61 -4.25 17.55
CA GLY A 639 15.81 -2.82 17.74
C GLY A 639 16.19 -2.06 16.50
N VAL A 640 16.77 -0.88 16.72
CA VAL A 640 17.35 -0.02 15.69
C VAL A 640 18.72 0.50 16.12
N VAL A 641 19.57 0.79 15.15
CA VAL A 641 20.93 1.28 15.38
C VAL A 641 21.22 2.55 14.59
N PHE A 642 22.02 3.42 15.20
CA PHE A 642 22.49 4.66 14.61
C PHE A 642 24.01 4.71 14.68
N ILE A 643 24.65 5.10 13.57
CA ILE A 643 26.08 5.44 13.50
C ILE A 643 26.20 6.91 13.17
N ASN A 644 26.86 7.69 14.02
CA ASN A 644 27.06 9.13 13.81
C ASN A 644 25.75 9.87 13.45
N SER A 645 24.68 9.58 14.20
CA SER A 645 23.30 10.08 13.98
C SER A 645 22.58 9.60 12.71
N PHE A 646 23.18 8.73 11.91
CA PHE A 646 22.54 8.11 10.77
C PHE A 646 21.84 6.81 11.18
N ASN A 647 20.55 6.68 10.88
CA ASN A 647 19.76 5.48 11.19
C ASN A 647 20.04 4.37 10.16
N LEU A 648 20.75 3.31 10.56
CA LEU A 648 21.05 2.19 9.66
C LEU A 648 19.82 1.31 9.40
N GLY A 649 18.86 1.31 10.31
CA GLY A 649 17.62 0.54 10.19
C GLY A 649 17.42 -0.45 11.32
N ARG A 650 16.60 -1.47 11.04
CA ARG A 650 16.06 -2.41 12.03
C ARG A 650 16.87 -3.70 12.07
N TYR A 651 17.07 -4.26 13.26
CA TYR A 651 17.55 -5.64 13.41
C TYR A 651 16.51 -6.46 14.18
N TRP A 652 16.47 -7.77 13.92
CA TRP A 652 15.63 -8.71 14.65
C TRP A 652 16.22 -10.12 14.60
N ASN A 653 16.35 -10.75 15.76
CA ASN A 653 16.91 -12.08 15.92
C ASN A 653 16.09 -13.20 15.26
N VAL A 654 14.86 -12.96 14.80
CA VAL A 654 14.09 -13.99 14.07
C VAL A 654 14.68 -14.32 12.70
N GLY A 655 15.61 -13.49 12.19
CA GLY A 655 16.24 -13.70 10.90
C GLY A 655 15.32 -13.40 9.70
N PRO A 656 15.75 -13.67 8.46
CA PRO A 656 17.00 -14.34 8.14
C PRO A 656 18.23 -13.42 8.26
N GLN A 657 18.04 -12.10 8.20
CA GLN A 657 19.13 -11.12 8.34
C GLN A 657 19.65 -11.08 9.79
N LYS A 658 20.98 -11.15 9.98
CA LYS A 658 21.63 -11.02 11.30
C LYS A 658 22.65 -9.90 11.41
N SER A 659 22.92 -9.22 10.31
CA SER A 659 23.80 -8.06 10.31
C SER A 659 23.24 -6.87 9.55
N LEU A 660 23.67 -5.66 9.93
CA LEU A 660 23.34 -4.42 9.22
C LEU A 660 24.57 -3.86 8.52
N TYR A 661 24.42 -3.49 7.26
CA TYR A 661 25.44 -2.83 6.47
C TYR A 661 25.77 -1.44 7.00
N VAL A 662 27.05 -1.14 7.12
CA VAL A 662 27.61 0.16 7.52
C VAL A 662 28.49 0.69 6.38
N PRO A 663 27.96 1.59 5.54
CA PRO A 663 28.75 2.24 4.50
C PRO A 663 29.93 3.03 5.07
N ALA A 664 31.11 2.90 4.46
CA ALA A 664 32.30 3.67 4.82
C ALA A 664 32.07 5.18 4.92
N PRO A 665 31.26 5.84 4.04
CA PRO A 665 31.01 7.28 4.14
C PRO A 665 30.28 7.73 5.42
N LEU A 666 29.71 6.81 6.21
CA LEU A 666 29.10 7.13 7.49
C LEU A 666 30.12 7.20 8.63
N LEU A 667 31.34 6.73 8.41
CA LEU A 667 32.40 6.66 9.42
C LEU A 667 33.37 7.83 9.26
N TYR A 668 33.84 8.35 10.40
CA TYR A 668 34.87 9.37 10.48
C TYR A 668 36.24 8.75 10.75
N ASP A 669 37.30 9.40 10.27
CA ASP A 669 38.67 9.11 10.70
C ASP A 669 38.85 9.64 12.12
N GLY A 670 39.10 8.73 13.07
CA GLY A 670 39.07 9.01 14.50
C GLY A 670 37.82 8.47 15.20
N GLN A 671 37.28 9.26 16.13
CA GLN A 671 36.19 8.82 17.00
C GLN A 671 34.84 8.82 16.28
N ASN A 672 34.11 7.73 16.47
CA ASN A 672 32.77 7.49 15.97
C ASN A 672 31.83 7.12 17.13
N GLU A 673 30.54 7.30 16.90
CA GLU A 673 29.49 7.05 17.89
C GLU A 673 28.48 6.03 17.36
N ILE A 674 28.08 5.11 18.23
CA ILE A 674 27.02 4.13 17.99
C ILE A 674 25.94 4.25 19.07
N ILE A 675 24.69 4.29 18.64
CA ILE A 675 23.52 4.26 19.51
C ILE A 675 22.63 3.10 19.11
N MET A 676 22.23 2.27 20.06
CA MET A 676 21.28 1.18 19.83
C MET A 676 20.05 1.36 20.70
N PHE A 677 18.85 1.28 20.13
CA PHE A 677 17.60 1.18 20.88
C PHE A 677 17.12 -0.26 20.83
N GLU A 678 17.34 -1.00 21.92
CA GLU A 678 16.96 -2.41 22.09
C GLU A 678 15.59 -2.49 22.77
N LEU A 679 14.69 -3.29 22.20
CA LEU A 679 13.29 -3.38 22.62
C LEU A 679 13.04 -4.47 23.65
N HIS A 680 13.98 -5.39 23.84
CA HIS A 680 13.84 -6.50 24.76
C HIS A 680 15.07 -6.62 25.68
N LYS A 681 15.51 -7.85 25.96
CA LYS A 681 16.63 -8.07 26.87
C LYS A 681 17.94 -7.67 26.17
N PRO A 682 18.84 -6.94 26.87
CA PRO A 682 20.15 -6.66 26.32
C PRO A 682 20.94 -7.94 26.06
N SER A 683 21.91 -7.82 25.16
CA SER A 683 23.02 -8.77 25.10
C SER A 683 23.68 -8.91 26.47
N MET A 684 23.94 -10.15 26.91
CA MET A 684 24.66 -10.42 28.16
C MET A 684 26.07 -9.80 28.16
N SER A 685 26.66 -9.61 26.98
CA SER A 685 27.98 -9.00 26.83
C SER A 685 27.93 -7.48 26.69
N ALA A 686 26.72 -6.88 26.53
CA ALA A 686 26.53 -5.47 26.23
C ALA A 686 27.52 -4.96 25.16
N SER A 687 27.68 -5.74 24.08
CA SER A 687 28.65 -5.43 23.03
C SER A 687 28.11 -5.75 21.64
N ILE A 688 28.73 -5.17 20.63
CA ILE A 688 28.40 -5.37 19.22
C ILE A 688 29.68 -5.48 18.41
N GLU A 689 29.73 -6.44 17.48
CA GLU A 689 30.91 -6.72 16.66
C GLU A 689 30.71 -6.19 15.23
N PHE A 690 31.72 -5.48 14.72
CA PHE A 690 31.89 -5.25 13.30
C PHE A 690 32.47 -6.49 12.62
N GLN A 691 31.97 -6.82 11.44
CA GLN A 691 32.44 -7.94 10.63
C GLN A 691 32.51 -7.54 9.15
N GLN A 692 33.20 -8.36 8.37
CA GLN A 692 33.46 -8.08 6.96
C GLN A 692 32.24 -8.35 6.06
N ASN A 693 31.46 -9.38 6.36
CA ASN A 693 30.42 -9.89 5.47
C ASN A 693 29.04 -9.79 6.11
N ALA A 694 28.02 -9.68 5.25
CA ALA A 694 26.64 -9.88 5.66
C ALA A 694 26.46 -11.28 6.29
N GLU A 695 25.61 -11.36 7.30
CA GLU A 695 25.28 -12.63 7.93
C GLU A 695 23.79 -12.94 7.81
N TRP A 696 23.52 -14.20 7.45
CA TRP A 696 22.20 -14.76 7.25
C TRP A 696 22.06 -16.05 8.05
N THR A 697 20.86 -16.32 8.58
CA THR A 697 20.52 -17.58 9.24
C THR A 697 19.20 -18.12 8.72
N GLU A 698 18.94 -19.41 9.01
CA GLU A 698 17.58 -19.92 8.94
C GLU A 698 16.66 -19.10 9.87
N PRO A 699 15.40 -18.86 9.47
CA PRO A 699 14.46 -18.11 10.29
C PRO A 699 14.05 -18.90 11.53
N ILE A 700 13.68 -18.17 12.58
CA ILE A 700 13.02 -18.71 13.78
C ILE A 700 11.53 -18.39 13.69
N ASN A 701 10.67 -19.36 14.03
CA ASN A 701 9.23 -19.18 13.95
C ASN A 701 8.74 -18.10 14.96
N ILE A 702 8.13 -17.03 14.45
CA ILE A 702 7.68 -15.87 15.24
C ILE A 702 6.61 -16.27 16.28
N THR A 703 5.84 -17.34 16.05
CA THR A 703 4.78 -17.78 16.98
C THR A 703 5.28 -18.50 18.23
N GLU A 704 6.58 -18.83 18.30
CA GLU A 704 7.16 -19.54 19.46
C GLU A 704 7.77 -18.57 20.51
N HIS A 705 7.79 -17.26 20.23
CA HIS A 705 8.38 -16.22 21.08
C HIS A 705 7.37 -15.22 21.67
N SER A 706 6.07 -15.52 21.62
CA SER A 706 5.01 -14.73 22.28
C SER A 706 4.68 -15.23 23.69
#